data_AF-A0A935M4P9-F1
#
_entry.id   AF-A0A935M4P9-F1
#
_cell.length_a   1.000
_cell.length_b   1.000
_cell.length_c   1.000
_cell.angle_alpha   90.00
_cell.angle_beta   90.00
_cell.angle_gamma   90.00
#
_symmetry.space_group_name_H-M   'P 1'
#
loop_
_entity.id
_entity.type
_entity.pdbx_description
1 polymer ?
#
loop_
_entity_poly.entity_id
_entity_poly.type
_entity_poly.pdbx_seq_one_letter_code
_entity_poly.pdbx_strand_id
1 'polypeptide(L)'
;MDSSVENRKIWTVRVSNSPNAPTGRPEIWFHSLIHAREPESMEQNVYFMYWLFENYNIDPVATYILKNRELYFTLVLNPDGYVYNETTNPSGGGLWRKNRKNNGGSYGIDLNRNYGIYQYWNSSNNGSSTVASSDTYRGPSPFSEPETRAVMKFVNSRNFSAILGAHTYGNLLIKPWAWQDPIPTPDDAKFNEYLADMTIYNHFTIGTPSQTVGYKVRGGADDWYYNDSVHSPHRIIAMTPEIGTTGFWPTQAEIIPLAQSMLFTNQYFAMIGGAYVYPVSTTLNKTVYSPGESGTLKIKFRNKGLQTAQNVKIECTSGSYYLNVPITFYNYSSLSSFAGDSSTFGFTISPALPNNSAVPVLIKFKQNDSDVVYTETKYILTGNGSVTLADSAENGFGKWTTNLGWAVTSSQSHTPSNSFTDSPSGNYTDNSTNSMTLNLPVNVSSSPITLLSFWHRYSTEAGYDFCNVEVSSNNGTAWQTVSSYNGTLTTWTQQNIDITSYANSSSQLKIRFTLKTDPSVTSDGWYIDDIKLNNYTSYLNSVNTTVNLKTINEGFYNTSLNSLNMKDTVTMYLRNSSSPYAIIDSTETTVDSLTFTGSFVFRNAASGNYYYVLKHRNSIETWSKAGGEAYAFGGIMSYDFTPRQHRHTEII
;
A
#
# COMPACT_ATOMS: atom_id res chain seq x y z
N MET A 1 -16.91 10.32 -23.69
CA MET A 1 -16.44 11.48 -24.47
C MET A 1 -17.17 11.51 -25.83
N ASP A 2 -16.68 12.28 -26.80
CA ASP A 2 -17.13 12.29 -28.19
C ASP A 2 -16.79 10.97 -28.92
N SER A 3 -17.05 10.90 -30.23
CA SER A 3 -16.81 9.72 -31.06
C SER A 3 -15.47 9.76 -31.82
N SER A 4 -14.96 8.59 -32.18
CA SER A 4 -13.79 8.37 -33.04
C SER A 4 -14.05 8.68 -34.53
N VAL A 5 -13.03 8.53 -35.38
CA VAL A 5 -13.14 8.79 -36.83
C VAL A 5 -14.15 7.88 -37.55
N GLU A 6 -14.34 6.65 -37.09
CA GLU A 6 -15.37 5.71 -37.58
C GLU A 6 -16.64 5.73 -36.70
N ASN A 7 -16.86 6.82 -35.95
CA ASN A 7 -18.04 7.10 -35.13
C ASN A 7 -18.28 6.17 -33.92
N ARG A 8 -17.26 5.45 -33.43
CA ARG A 8 -17.37 4.68 -32.18
C ARG A 8 -17.28 5.60 -30.97
N LYS A 9 -18.10 5.34 -29.95
CA LYS A 9 -18.07 6.12 -28.71
C LYS A 9 -16.79 5.83 -27.93
N ILE A 10 -16.12 6.89 -27.47
CA ILE A 10 -15.00 6.78 -26.53
C ILE A 10 -15.56 6.85 -25.12
N TRP A 11 -15.66 5.69 -24.46
CA TRP A 11 -16.26 5.57 -23.13
C TRP A 11 -15.29 5.97 -22.02
N THR A 12 -15.83 6.63 -20.99
CA THR A 12 -15.09 6.96 -19.77
C THR A 12 -15.96 6.59 -18.57
N VAL A 13 -15.41 5.80 -17.66
CA VAL A 13 -16.07 5.38 -16.42
C VAL A 13 -15.64 6.32 -15.29
N ARG A 14 -16.59 6.86 -14.53
CA ARG A 14 -16.33 7.63 -13.31
C ARG A 14 -16.45 6.71 -12.11
N VAL A 15 -15.40 6.65 -11.29
CA VAL A 15 -15.27 5.77 -10.13
C VAL A 15 -15.07 6.61 -8.88
N SER A 16 -16.04 6.57 -7.96
CA SER A 16 -16.05 7.29 -6.69
C SER A 16 -17.12 6.68 -5.78
N ASN A 17 -17.07 6.96 -4.47
CA ASN A 17 -18.15 6.60 -3.55
C ASN A 17 -19.44 7.44 -3.74
N SER A 18 -19.39 8.48 -4.58
CA SER A 18 -20.54 9.31 -4.97
C SER A 18 -20.54 9.56 -6.48
N PRO A 19 -20.73 8.50 -7.30
CA PRO A 19 -20.48 8.58 -8.75
C PRO A 19 -21.53 9.42 -9.51
N ASN A 20 -22.67 9.73 -8.90
CA ASN A 20 -23.80 10.42 -9.54
C ASN A 20 -23.71 11.95 -9.53
N ALA A 21 -22.82 12.57 -8.74
CA ALA A 21 -22.70 14.03 -8.64
C ALA A 21 -21.25 14.48 -8.47
N PRO A 22 -20.81 15.60 -9.07
CA PRO A 22 -19.52 16.22 -8.76
C PRO A 22 -19.36 16.50 -7.26
N THR A 23 -18.22 16.15 -6.70
CA THR A 23 -17.95 16.29 -5.26
C THR A 23 -16.95 17.41 -4.95
N GLY A 24 -16.30 17.98 -5.96
CA GLY A 24 -15.21 18.95 -5.80
C GLY A 24 -13.91 18.34 -5.28
N ARG A 25 -13.86 17.01 -5.13
CA ARG A 25 -12.65 16.27 -4.77
C ARG A 25 -11.67 16.25 -5.95
N PRO A 26 -10.38 16.02 -5.68
CA PRO A 26 -9.37 15.88 -6.73
C PRO A 26 -9.76 14.85 -7.78
N GLU A 27 -9.73 15.25 -9.05
CA GLU A 27 -10.00 14.39 -10.18
C GLU A 27 -8.69 13.80 -10.73
N ILE A 28 -8.66 12.49 -10.95
CA ILE A 28 -7.52 11.76 -11.53
C ILE A 28 -8.02 10.95 -12.71
N TRP A 29 -7.30 11.01 -13.83
CA TRP A 29 -7.69 10.27 -15.02
C TRP A 29 -6.64 9.23 -15.39
N PHE A 30 -7.10 7.99 -15.55
CA PHE A 30 -6.34 6.88 -16.11
C PHE A 30 -6.87 6.62 -17.52
N HIS A 31 -5.97 6.50 -18.49
CA HIS A 31 -6.35 6.10 -19.84
C HIS A 31 -5.37 5.11 -20.46
N SER A 32 -5.85 4.39 -21.46
CA SER A 32 -5.12 3.31 -22.12
C SER A 32 -5.51 3.19 -23.59
N LEU A 33 -4.77 2.37 -24.33
CA LEU A 33 -5.05 2.09 -25.75
C LEU A 33 -5.18 3.36 -26.60
N ILE A 34 -4.38 4.38 -26.34
CA ILE A 34 -4.18 5.46 -27.32
C ILE A 34 -3.45 4.93 -28.56
N HIS A 35 -2.57 3.94 -28.38
CA HIS A 35 -2.11 3.07 -29.45
C HIS A 35 -2.87 1.75 -29.43
N ALA A 36 -3.38 1.35 -30.58
CA ALA A 36 -4.29 0.22 -30.69
C ALA A 36 -3.66 -1.17 -30.47
N ARG A 37 -2.34 -1.29 -30.53
CA ARG A 37 -1.63 -2.57 -30.39
C ARG A 37 -1.24 -2.89 -28.96
N GLU A 38 -1.58 -2.05 -27.98
CA GLU A 38 -1.04 -2.10 -26.61
C GLU A 38 -2.11 -2.51 -25.57
N PRO A 39 -2.81 -3.66 -25.70
CA PRO A 39 -3.97 -4.01 -24.85
C PRO A 39 -3.63 -4.22 -23.37
N GLU A 40 -2.39 -4.57 -23.04
CA GLU A 40 -1.97 -4.70 -21.64
C GLU A 40 -2.06 -3.35 -20.89
N SER A 41 -1.95 -2.21 -21.60
CA SER A 41 -2.22 -0.88 -21.00
C SER A 41 -3.67 -0.74 -20.49
N MET A 42 -4.62 -1.41 -21.14
CA MET A 42 -6.02 -1.46 -20.74
C MET A 42 -6.23 -2.44 -19.59
N GLU A 43 -5.63 -3.63 -19.66
CA GLU A 43 -5.85 -4.67 -18.65
C GLU A 43 -5.41 -4.23 -17.26
N GLN A 44 -4.25 -3.58 -17.12
CA GLN A 44 -3.80 -3.06 -15.84
C GLN A 44 -4.77 -2.01 -15.22
N ASN A 45 -5.44 -1.20 -16.06
CA ASN A 45 -6.46 -0.25 -15.60
C ASN A 45 -7.73 -0.99 -15.15
N VAL A 46 -8.13 -2.04 -15.89
CA VAL A 46 -9.25 -2.92 -15.50
C VAL A 46 -8.94 -3.58 -14.16
N TYR A 47 -7.73 -4.13 -13.99
CA TYR A 47 -7.28 -4.74 -12.74
C TYR A 47 -7.36 -3.77 -11.56
N PHE A 48 -6.88 -2.52 -11.73
CA PHE A 48 -6.97 -1.52 -10.67
C PHE A 48 -8.43 -1.15 -10.33
N MET A 49 -9.31 -1.07 -11.31
CA MET A 49 -10.75 -0.87 -11.06
C MET A 49 -11.35 -2.01 -10.23
N TYR A 50 -11.07 -3.28 -10.60
CA TYR A 50 -11.52 -4.44 -9.82
C TYR A 50 -10.98 -4.40 -8.39
N TRP A 51 -9.69 -4.13 -8.23
CA TRP A 51 -9.09 -4.01 -6.90
C TRP A 51 -9.79 -2.95 -6.05
N LEU A 52 -10.09 -1.76 -6.60
CA LEU A 52 -10.82 -0.72 -5.88
C LEU A 52 -12.22 -1.19 -5.45
N PHE A 53 -12.94 -1.90 -6.31
CA PHE A 53 -14.30 -2.35 -6.03
C PHE A 53 -14.36 -3.47 -5.00
N GLU A 54 -13.49 -4.47 -5.15
CA GLU A 54 -13.43 -5.62 -4.25
C GLU A 54 -12.93 -5.24 -2.86
N ASN A 55 -12.15 -4.17 -2.74
CA ASN A 55 -11.53 -3.75 -1.49
C ASN A 55 -12.19 -2.52 -0.84
N TYR A 56 -13.25 -1.96 -1.44
CA TYR A 56 -13.98 -0.84 -0.83
C TYR A 56 -14.65 -1.28 0.50
N ASN A 57 -14.43 -0.52 1.58
CA ASN A 57 -14.81 -0.83 2.97
C ASN A 57 -14.10 -2.05 3.59
N ILE A 58 -13.08 -2.60 2.94
CA ILE A 58 -12.23 -3.69 3.46
C ILE A 58 -10.81 -3.17 3.65
N ASP A 59 -10.21 -2.65 2.57
CA ASP A 59 -8.89 -2.05 2.58
C ASP A 59 -8.98 -0.53 2.86
N PRO A 60 -8.21 0.01 3.82
CA PRO A 60 -8.22 1.43 4.13
C PRO A 60 -7.80 2.32 2.96
N VAL A 61 -6.84 1.89 2.13
CA VAL A 61 -6.35 2.66 0.98
C VAL A 61 -7.43 2.73 -0.11
N ALA A 62 -8.03 1.60 -0.49
CA ALA A 62 -9.14 1.58 -1.46
C ALA A 62 -10.31 2.46 -0.98
N THR A 63 -10.65 2.33 0.31
CA THR A 63 -11.71 3.11 0.94
C THR A 63 -11.39 4.61 0.94
N TYR A 64 -10.16 4.98 1.27
CA TYR A 64 -9.73 6.37 1.26
C TYR A 64 -9.77 6.97 -0.15
N ILE A 65 -9.23 6.26 -1.15
CA ILE A 65 -9.23 6.68 -2.55
C ILE A 65 -10.68 6.96 -3.00
N LEU A 66 -11.59 6.01 -2.83
CA LEU A 66 -12.98 6.16 -3.30
C LEU A 66 -13.76 7.23 -2.53
N LYS A 67 -13.42 7.49 -1.26
CA LYS A 67 -14.01 8.56 -0.44
C LYS A 67 -13.45 9.94 -0.74
N ASN A 68 -12.20 10.05 -1.18
CA ASN A 68 -11.47 11.32 -1.24
C ASN A 68 -10.96 11.69 -2.64
N ARG A 69 -11.22 10.87 -3.65
CA ARG A 69 -10.86 11.12 -5.06
C ARG A 69 -12.06 10.91 -5.97
N GLU A 70 -11.97 11.50 -7.16
CA GLU A 70 -12.78 11.12 -8.31
C GLU A 70 -11.86 10.53 -9.38
N LEU A 71 -11.99 9.23 -9.61
CA LEU A 71 -11.20 8.57 -10.63
C LEU A 71 -12.00 8.47 -11.92
N TYR A 72 -11.32 8.65 -13.04
CA TYR A 72 -11.88 8.49 -14.37
C TYR A 72 -11.05 7.46 -15.11
N PHE A 73 -11.69 6.55 -15.84
CA PHE A 73 -11.03 5.49 -16.60
C PHE A 73 -11.52 5.51 -18.04
N THR A 74 -10.60 5.76 -18.98
CA THR A 74 -10.86 5.60 -20.43
C THR A 74 -10.06 4.40 -20.93
N LEU A 75 -10.72 3.24 -20.96
CA LEU A 75 -10.06 1.97 -21.25
C LEU A 75 -9.59 1.84 -22.70
N VAL A 76 -10.36 2.38 -23.65
CA VAL A 76 -10.07 2.32 -25.09
C VAL A 76 -10.16 3.72 -25.68
N LEU A 77 -9.02 4.41 -25.80
CA LEU A 77 -8.96 5.76 -26.35
C LEU A 77 -8.98 5.77 -27.89
N ASN A 78 -8.42 4.73 -28.52
CA ASN A 78 -8.41 4.50 -29.97
C ASN A 78 -9.26 3.27 -30.36
N PRO A 79 -10.60 3.36 -30.28
CA PRO A 79 -11.46 2.21 -30.52
C PRO A 79 -11.40 1.70 -31.96
N ASP A 80 -11.19 2.58 -32.95
CA ASP A 80 -11.16 2.17 -34.35
C ASP A 80 -9.90 1.37 -34.68
N GLY A 81 -8.74 1.81 -34.18
CA GLY A 81 -7.51 1.07 -34.34
C GLY A 81 -7.57 -0.28 -33.62
N TYR A 82 -8.18 -0.32 -32.42
CA TYR A 82 -8.29 -1.56 -31.64
C TYR A 82 -9.17 -2.59 -32.34
N VAL A 83 -10.36 -2.18 -32.80
CA VAL A 83 -11.26 -3.04 -33.59
C VAL A 83 -10.59 -3.51 -34.89
N TYR A 84 -9.75 -2.68 -35.51
CA TYR A 84 -8.99 -3.10 -36.68
C TYR A 84 -8.05 -4.28 -36.35
N ASN A 85 -7.30 -4.21 -35.24
CA ASN A 85 -6.48 -5.33 -34.77
C ASN A 85 -7.31 -6.58 -34.47
N GLU A 86 -8.44 -6.46 -33.78
CA GLU A 86 -9.33 -7.60 -33.51
C GLU A 86 -9.85 -8.24 -34.80
N THR A 87 -10.16 -7.42 -35.81
CA THR A 87 -10.71 -7.89 -37.08
C THR A 87 -9.66 -8.57 -37.94
N THR A 88 -8.44 -8.00 -38.02
CA THR A 88 -7.36 -8.57 -38.85
C THR A 88 -6.58 -9.68 -38.17
N ASN A 89 -6.58 -9.69 -36.83
CA ASN A 89 -5.82 -10.63 -36.00
C ASN A 89 -6.71 -11.13 -34.84
N PRO A 90 -7.78 -11.90 -35.12
CA PRO A 90 -8.77 -12.31 -34.11
C PRO A 90 -8.21 -13.24 -33.03
N SER A 91 -7.05 -13.85 -33.25
CA SER A 91 -6.34 -14.65 -32.25
C SER A 91 -5.30 -13.84 -31.45
N GLY A 92 -5.30 -12.51 -31.58
CA GLY A 92 -4.30 -11.61 -31.01
C GLY A 92 -3.10 -11.34 -31.92
N GLY A 93 -2.21 -10.43 -31.49
CA GLY A 93 -0.98 -10.09 -32.20
C GLY A 93 -1.10 -8.98 -33.24
N GLY A 94 -2.22 -8.27 -33.32
CA GLY A 94 -2.40 -7.15 -34.24
C GLY A 94 -1.44 -5.98 -33.94
N LEU A 95 -0.68 -5.54 -34.93
CA LEU A 95 0.36 -4.52 -34.77
C LEU A 95 -0.07 -3.11 -35.21
N TRP A 96 -1.35 -2.90 -35.51
CA TRP A 96 -1.85 -1.57 -35.87
C TRP A 96 -1.76 -0.63 -34.67
N ARG A 97 -1.09 0.51 -34.85
CA ARG A 97 -0.80 1.49 -33.80
C ARG A 97 -1.75 2.68 -33.82
N LYS A 98 -1.89 3.31 -34.99
CA LYS A 98 -2.51 4.63 -35.20
C LYS A 98 -4.05 4.57 -35.11
N ASN A 99 -4.73 5.71 -35.25
CA ASN A 99 -6.18 5.68 -35.52
C ASN A 99 -6.48 5.16 -36.95
N ARG A 100 -7.72 5.27 -37.43
CA ARG A 100 -8.15 4.75 -38.74
C ARG A 100 -8.46 5.81 -39.80
N LYS A 101 -7.98 7.04 -39.63
CA LYS A 101 -8.19 8.12 -40.62
C LYS A 101 -7.57 7.78 -41.98
N ASN A 102 -8.32 7.91 -43.08
CA ASN A 102 -7.76 7.83 -44.43
C ASN A 102 -7.07 9.16 -44.83
N ASN A 103 -5.77 9.11 -45.11
CA ASN A 103 -4.92 10.24 -45.50
C ASN A 103 -4.45 10.10 -46.95
N GLY A 104 -5.37 9.89 -47.89
CA GLY A 104 -5.05 9.71 -49.30
C GLY A 104 -4.45 8.34 -49.62
N GLY A 105 -4.99 7.28 -49.01
CA GLY A 105 -4.57 5.89 -49.22
C GLY A 105 -3.61 5.36 -48.15
N SER A 106 -2.91 6.23 -47.43
CA SER A 106 -2.25 5.87 -46.16
C SER A 106 -3.21 6.04 -45.00
N TYR A 107 -3.27 5.07 -44.08
CA TYR A 107 -4.20 5.12 -42.96
C TYR A 107 -3.52 5.48 -41.64
N GLY A 108 -4.24 6.24 -40.83
CA GLY A 108 -3.95 6.52 -39.44
C GLY A 108 -3.02 7.71 -39.19
N ILE A 109 -3.29 8.40 -38.09
CA ILE A 109 -2.43 9.38 -37.42
C ILE A 109 -2.05 8.81 -36.04
N ASP A 110 -0.79 8.98 -35.64
CA ASP A 110 -0.35 8.65 -34.29
C ASP A 110 -0.97 9.65 -33.32
N LEU A 111 -1.95 9.19 -32.55
CA LEU A 111 -2.69 10.02 -31.61
C LEU A 111 -1.73 10.65 -30.59
N ASN A 112 -0.74 9.90 -30.09
CA ASN A 112 0.24 10.42 -29.13
C ASN A 112 1.36 11.24 -29.80
N ARG A 113 1.12 11.77 -31.00
CA ARG A 113 1.91 12.83 -31.66
C ARG A 113 1.04 14.02 -32.09
N ASN A 114 -0.25 14.02 -31.76
CA ASN A 114 -1.25 14.96 -32.26
C ASN A 114 -1.71 15.99 -31.20
N TYR A 115 -0.95 16.20 -30.13
CA TYR A 115 -1.30 17.12 -29.04
C TYR A 115 -0.44 18.39 -29.01
N GLY A 116 -0.90 19.38 -28.23
CA GLY A 116 -0.12 20.57 -27.85
C GLY A 116 -0.33 21.79 -28.74
N ILE A 117 0.25 22.92 -28.32
CA ILE A 117 0.35 24.09 -29.19
C ILE A 117 1.30 23.82 -30.36
N TYR A 118 1.18 24.59 -31.44
CA TYR A 118 1.98 24.39 -32.66
C TYR A 118 3.50 24.31 -32.39
N GLN A 119 4.02 25.10 -31.45
CA GLN A 119 5.44 25.07 -31.06
C GLN A 119 5.89 23.70 -30.53
N TYR A 120 5.07 23.03 -29.73
CA TYR A 120 5.43 21.76 -29.09
C TYR A 120 5.21 20.62 -30.08
N TRP A 121 4.09 20.66 -30.80
CA TRP A 121 3.73 19.71 -31.83
C TRP A 121 4.70 19.70 -33.02
N ASN A 122 5.24 20.87 -33.39
CA ASN A 122 6.18 21.06 -34.49
C ASN A 122 7.61 21.36 -34.01
N SER A 123 7.98 20.98 -32.78
CA SER A 123 9.32 21.26 -32.25
C SER A 123 10.43 20.66 -33.13
N SER A 124 11.57 21.34 -33.25
CA SER A 124 12.68 20.91 -34.11
C SER A 124 13.54 19.82 -33.46
N ASN A 125 12.92 18.71 -33.03
CA ASN A 125 13.58 17.61 -32.32
C ASN A 125 13.47 16.25 -33.04
N ASN A 126 12.82 16.20 -34.21
CA ASN A 126 12.58 15.00 -35.03
C ASN A 126 11.75 13.88 -34.34
N GLY A 127 11.03 14.17 -33.25
CA GLY A 127 10.30 13.17 -32.47
C GLY A 127 8.99 12.65 -33.07
N SER A 128 8.69 13.00 -34.32
CA SER A 128 7.56 12.50 -35.12
C SER A 128 7.70 12.83 -36.59
N SER A 129 6.94 12.14 -37.44
CA SER A 129 7.01 12.26 -38.91
C SER A 129 5.90 13.15 -39.49
N THR A 130 6.19 13.81 -40.62
CA THR A 130 5.20 14.48 -41.48
C THR A 130 4.69 13.60 -42.62
N VAL A 131 5.23 12.39 -42.77
CA VAL A 131 4.89 11.47 -43.86
C VAL A 131 3.73 10.57 -43.43
N ALA A 132 2.63 10.59 -44.18
CA ALA A 132 1.37 9.91 -43.83
C ALA A 132 1.50 8.38 -43.61
N SER A 133 2.43 7.73 -44.30
CA SER A 133 2.70 6.29 -44.17
C SER A 133 3.50 5.92 -42.93
N SER A 134 4.09 6.89 -42.22
CA SER A 134 4.87 6.64 -41.01
C SER A 134 3.98 6.22 -39.83
N ASP A 135 4.50 5.33 -38.98
CA ASP A 135 3.87 4.95 -37.70
C ASP A 135 3.79 6.09 -36.69
N THR A 136 4.65 7.10 -36.83
CA THR A 136 4.69 8.30 -35.98
C THR A 136 4.18 9.54 -36.72
N TYR A 137 3.33 9.35 -37.74
CA TYR A 137 2.73 10.47 -38.47
C TYR A 137 1.87 11.32 -37.54
N ARG A 138 2.27 12.57 -37.33
CA ARG A 138 1.67 13.50 -36.34
C ARG A 138 0.37 14.19 -36.78
N GLY A 139 -0.07 13.94 -38.01
CA GLY A 139 -1.20 14.62 -38.64
C GLY A 139 -0.85 15.97 -39.29
N PRO A 140 -1.83 16.68 -39.86
CA PRO A 140 -1.64 17.97 -40.53
C PRO A 140 -1.55 19.17 -39.57
N SER A 141 -2.09 19.05 -38.36
CA SER A 141 -2.09 20.10 -37.33
C SER A 141 -2.30 19.47 -35.95
N PRO A 142 -1.97 20.15 -34.83
CA PRO A 142 -2.35 19.68 -33.51
C PRO A 142 -3.87 19.52 -33.41
N PHE A 143 -4.32 18.48 -32.70
CA PHE A 143 -5.72 18.12 -32.52
C PHE A 143 -6.51 18.00 -33.83
N SER A 144 -5.88 17.52 -34.91
CA SER A 144 -6.57 17.24 -36.16
C SER A 144 -7.57 16.09 -36.02
N GLU A 145 -7.32 15.17 -35.09
CA GLU A 145 -8.09 13.94 -34.95
C GLU A 145 -9.33 14.14 -34.05
N PRO A 146 -10.47 13.47 -34.37
CA PRO A 146 -11.64 13.52 -33.50
C PRO A 146 -11.34 12.93 -32.11
N GLU A 147 -10.50 11.90 -32.00
CA GLU A 147 -10.12 11.29 -30.73
C GLU A 147 -9.34 12.27 -29.83
N THR A 148 -8.31 12.94 -30.36
CA THR A 148 -7.52 13.91 -29.58
C THR A 148 -8.34 15.15 -29.23
N ARG A 149 -9.26 15.59 -30.09
CA ARG A 149 -10.22 16.66 -29.75
C ARG A 149 -11.21 16.25 -28.67
N ALA A 150 -11.64 14.98 -28.65
CA ALA A 150 -12.49 14.46 -27.59
C ALA A 150 -11.78 14.52 -26.23
N VAL A 151 -10.50 14.13 -26.20
CA VAL A 151 -9.64 14.25 -25.02
C VAL A 151 -9.48 15.70 -24.60
N MET A 152 -9.16 16.60 -25.54
CA MET A 152 -8.99 18.03 -25.25
C MET A 152 -10.23 18.63 -24.60
N LYS A 153 -11.43 18.37 -25.16
CA LYS A 153 -12.69 18.83 -24.58
C LYS A 153 -12.94 18.23 -23.20
N PHE A 154 -12.63 16.95 -23.02
CA PHE A 154 -12.84 16.27 -21.74
C PHE A 154 -11.95 16.86 -20.64
N VAL A 155 -10.64 16.93 -20.88
CA VAL A 155 -9.69 17.51 -19.94
C VAL A 155 -10.05 18.96 -19.62
N ASN A 156 -10.36 19.79 -20.62
CA ASN A 156 -10.70 21.20 -20.40
C ASN A 156 -12.09 21.42 -19.76
N SER A 157 -12.93 20.37 -19.66
CA SER A 157 -14.22 20.42 -18.96
C SER A 157 -14.15 19.98 -17.50
N ARG A 158 -12.94 19.67 -17.03
CA ARG A 158 -12.65 19.00 -15.77
C ARG A 158 -11.57 19.76 -15.01
N ASN A 159 -11.32 19.35 -13.77
CA ASN A 159 -10.31 19.96 -12.91
C ASN A 159 -9.32 18.87 -12.46
N PHE A 160 -8.67 18.23 -13.43
CA PHE A 160 -7.75 17.14 -13.19
C PHE A 160 -6.49 17.62 -12.47
N SER A 161 -6.16 16.99 -11.35
CA SER A 161 -4.87 17.21 -10.68
C SER A 161 -3.76 16.36 -11.30
N ALA A 162 -4.11 15.17 -11.81
CA ALA A 162 -3.15 14.21 -12.32
C ALA A 162 -3.76 13.31 -13.43
N ILE A 163 -2.95 12.90 -14.40
CA ILE A 163 -3.33 12.01 -15.51
C ILE A 163 -2.25 10.94 -15.72
N LEU A 164 -2.63 9.66 -15.76
CA LEU A 164 -1.73 8.54 -16.07
C LEU A 164 -2.15 7.90 -17.40
N GLY A 165 -1.33 8.07 -18.43
CA GLY A 165 -1.57 7.52 -19.77
C GLY A 165 -0.77 6.23 -19.98
N ALA A 166 -1.39 5.07 -19.77
CA ALA A 166 -0.69 3.79 -19.86
C ALA A 166 -0.44 3.36 -21.31
N HIS A 167 0.75 2.81 -21.52
CA HIS A 167 1.29 2.30 -22.78
C HIS A 167 1.99 0.96 -22.57
N THR A 168 2.31 0.27 -23.68
CA THR A 168 3.28 -0.84 -23.68
C THR A 168 4.25 -0.72 -24.86
N TYR A 169 5.52 -1.11 -24.75
CA TYR A 169 6.17 -1.85 -23.66
C TYR A 169 7.56 -1.26 -23.37
N GLY A 170 8.11 -1.58 -22.19
CA GLY A 170 9.50 -1.26 -21.85
C GLY A 170 9.86 -1.34 -20.36
N ASN A 171 8.89 -1.54 -19.46
CA ASN A 171 9.03 -1.31 -18.02
C ASN A 171 9.63 0.08 -17.73
N LEU A 172 8.98 1.13 -18.26
CA LEU A 172 9.42 2.52 -18.13
C LEU A 172 8.36 3.35 -17.42
N LEU A 173 8.75 4.37 -16.66
CA LEU A 173 7.85 5.41 -16.18
C LEU A 173 8.39 6.79 -16.58
N ILE A 174 7.68 7.42 -17.51
CA ILE A 174 8.17 8.55 -18.29
C ILE A 174 7.49 9.84 -17.82
N LYS A 175 8.29 10.89 -17.65
CA LYS A 175 7.82 12.26 -17.32
C LYS A 175 8.03 13.25 -18.48
N PRO A 176 7.29 14.37 -18.51
CA PRO A 176 7.61 15.53 -19.32
C PRO A 176 8.99 16.14 -18.96
N TRP A 177 9.62 16.94 -19.83
CA TRP A 177 9.16 17.25 -21.19
C TRP A 177 9.68 16.25 -22.20
N ALA A 178 8.84 15.94 -23.19
CA ALA A 178 9.29 15.28 -24.42
C ALA A 178 9.77 16.28 -25.47
N TRP A 179 9.01 17.36 -25.71
CA TRP A 179 9.27 18.30 -26.81
C TRP A 179 10.58 19.08 -26.67
N GLN A 180 11.06 19.27 -25.43
CA GLN A 180 12.24 20.05 -25.05
C GLN A 180 13.32 19.24 -24.32
N ASP A 181 13.20 17.91 -24.32
CA ASP A 181 14.16 16.97 -23.72
C ASP A 181 15.63 17.27 -24.15
N PRO A 182 16.59 17.44 -23.20
CA PRO A 182 16.53 17.11 -21.76
C PRO A 182 16.25 18.28 -20.82
N ILE A 183 15.66 19.38 -21.31
CA ILE A 183 15.34 20.53 -20.44
C ILE A 183 14.29 20.09 -19.41
N PRO A 184 14.55 20.25 -18.09
CA PRO A 184 13.62 19.83 -17.04
C PRO A 184 12.36 20.71 -17.00
N THR A 185 11.28 20.15 -16.47
CA THR A 185 10.08 20.94 -16.14
C THR A 185 10.32 21.82 -14.92
N PRO A 186 9.50 22.87 -14.67
CA PRO A 186 9.59 23.59 -13.41
C PRO A 186 9.26 22.74 -12.18
N ASP A 187 8.56 21.61 -12.35
CA ASP A 187 8.23 20.65 -11.30
C ASP A 187 9.13 19.39 -11.32
N ASP A 188 10.32 19.46 -11.94
CA ASP A 188 11.16 18.27 -12.18
C ASP A 188 11.51 17.49 -10.91
N ALA A 189 11.85 18.21 -9.82
CA ALA A 189 12.14 17.58 -8.53
C ALA A 189 10.93 16.79 -7.98
N LYS A 190 9.72 17.31 -8.20
CA LYS A 190 8.47 16.64 -7.82
C LYS A 190 8.23 15.39 -8.66
N PHE A 191 8.45 15.49 -9.97
CA PHE A 191 8.39 14.31 -10.84
C PHE A 191 9.39 13.24 -10.39
N ASN A 192 10.64 13.60 -10.08
CA ASN A 192 11.65 12.64 -9.62
C ASN A 192 11.27 11.94 -8.32
N GLU A 193 10.69 12.67 -7.34
CA GLU A 193 10.17 12.07 -6.09
C GLU A 193 9.07 11.04 -6.42
N TYR A 194 8.08 11.42 -7.23
CA TYR A 194 6.97 10.53 -7.59
C TYR A 194 7.39 9.33 -8.41
N LEU A 195 8.27 9.51 -9.40
CA LEU A 195 8.79 8.43 -10.22
C LEU A 195 9.48 7.38 -9.34
N ALA A 196 10.39 7.81 -8.45
CA ALA A 196 11.12 6.90 -7.56
C ALA A 196 10.19 6.15 -6.58
N ASP A 197 9.19 6.84 -6.03
CA ASP A 197 8.21 6.20 -5.16
C ASP A 197 7.36 5.17 -5.90
N MET A 198 6.84 5.55 -7.08
CA MET A 198 5.93 4.74 -7.88
C MET A 198 6.55 3.44 -8.38
N THR A 199 7.87 3.37 -8.51
CA THR A 199 8.58 2.23 -9.08
C THR A 199 9.31 1.36 -8.06
N ILE A 200 9.12 1.60 -6.76
CA ILE A 200 9.83 0.87 -5.69
C ILE A 200 9.64 -0.66 -5.72
N TYR A 201 8.52 -1.15 -6.27
CA TYR A 201 8.21 -2.58 -6.36
C TYR A 201 8.31 -3.19 -7.75
N ASN A 202 8.07 -2.40 -8.82
CA ASN A 202 8.13 -2.91 -10.19
C ASN A 202 9.47 -2.62 -10.87
N HIS A 203 10.29 -1.73 -10.29
CA HIS A 203 11.62 -1.35 -10.76
C HIS A 203 11.62 -0.87 -12.21
N PHE A 204 10.59 -0.13 -12.63
CA PHE A 204 10.58 0.48 -13.95
C PHE A 204 11.68 1.53 -14.05
N THR A 205 12.34 1.60 -15.20
CA THR A 205 13.31 2.66 -15.50
C THR A 205 12.57 4.00 -15.59
N ILE A 206 13.07 5.01 -14.88
CA ILE A 206 12.38 6.30 -14.74
C ILE A 206 13.11 7.42 -15.48
N GLY A 207 12.38 8.39 -16.02
CA GLY A 207 13.01 9.60 -16.57
C GLY A 207 12.27 10.28 -17.71
N THR A 208 12.99 11.14 -18.42
CA THR A 208 12.53 11.75 -19.69
C THR A 208 12.60 10.74 -20.84
N PRO A 209 12.01 11.03 -22.02
CA PRO A 209 12.10 10.12 -23.17
C PRO A 209 13.52 9.71 -23.56
N SER A 210 14.50 10.62 -23.53
CA SER A 210 15.89 10.33 -23.85
C SER A 210 16.58 9.42 -22.83
N GLN A 211 16.16 9.50 -21.56
CA GLN A 211 16.66 8.65 -20.47
C GLN A 211 15.98 7.27 -20.41
N THR A 212 14.81 7.12 -21.04
CA THR A 212 14.00 5.91 -20.96
C THR A 212 13.92 5.21 -22.32
N VAL A 213 13.06 5.69 -23.22
CA VAL A 213 12.88 5.12 -24.56
C VAL A 213 14.07 5.37 -25.50
N GLY A 214 14.99 6.27 -25.14
CA GLY A 214 16.24 6.52 -25.88
C GLY A 214 16.06 7.37 -27.14
N TYR A 215 14.89 7.97 -27.37
CA TYR A 215 14.62 8.84 -28.51
C TYR A 215 13.72 10.02 -28.14
N LYS A 216 13.80 11.08 -28.95
CA LYS A 216 13.02 12.30 -28.76
C LYS A 216 11.58 12.11 -29.21
N VAL A 217 10.64 12.79 -28.55
CA VAL A 217 9.21 12.77 -28.88
C VAL A 217 8.69 14.20 -29.00
N ARG A 218 7.66 14.44 -29.82
CA ARG A 218 6.96 15.74 -29.88
C ARG A 218 5.48 15.56 -30.17
N GLY A 219 4.66 16.49 -29.70
CA GLY A 219 3.20 16.40 -29.80
C GLY A 219 2.57 15.29 -28.95
N GLY A 220 3.27 14.85 -27.91
CA GLY A 220 2.77 13.86 -26.95
C GLY A 220 1.71 14.45 -26.01
N ALA A 221 0.87 13.58 -25.46
CA ALA A 221 -0.23 13.96 -24.60
C ALA A 221 0.25 14.55 -23.26
N ASP A 222 1.25 13.94 -22.61
CA ASP A 222 1.74 14.37 -21.29
C ASP A 222 2.27 15.82 -21.27
N ASP A 223 3.01 16.21 -22.31
CA ASP A 223 3.47 17.59 -22.49
C ASP A 223 2.30 18.57 -22.57
N TRP A 224 1.22 18.19 -23.26
CA TRP A 224 0.02 19.02 -23.34
C TRP A 224 -0.75 19.05 -22.03
N TYR A 225 -0.95 17.90 -21.38
CA TYR A 225 -1.64 17.83 -20.08
C TYR A 225 -0.95 18.74 -19.05
N TYR A 226 0.38 18.65 -18.93
CA TYR A 226 1.15 19.44 -17.97
C TYR A 226 1.14 20.94 -18.29
N ASN A 227 1.09 21.32 -19.58
CA ASN A 227 1.09 22.70 -20.03
C ASN A 227 -0.26 23.23 -20.53
N ASP A 228 -1.36 22.57 -20.20
CA ASP A 228 -2.65 23.01 -20.68
C ASP A 228 -2.99 24.39 -20.10
N SER A 229 -3.46 25.30 -20.96
CA SER A 229 -3.71 26.68 -20.57
C SER A 229 -4.85 26.83 -19.56
N VAL A 230 -5.86 25.94 -19.60
CA VAL A 230 -7.00 25.96 -18.67
C VAL A 230 -6.55 25.62 -17.25
N HIS A 231 -5.55 24.76 -17.12
CA HIS A 231 -5.02 24.29 -15.84
C HIS A 231 -3.74 25.01 -15.39
N SER A 232 -3.35 26.10 -16.07
CA SER A 232 -2.13 26.87 -15.75
C SER A 232 -1.94 27.29 -14.27
N PRO A 233 -2.99 27.51 -13.44
CA PRO A 233 -2.81 27.84 -12.02
C PRO A 233 -2.23 26.72 -11.15
N HIS A 234 -2.42 25.45 -11.52
CA HIS A 234 -1.95 24.31 -10.71
C HIS A 234 -1.14 23.27 -11.49
N ARG A 235 -1.27 23.25 -12.83
CA ARG A 235 -0.74 22.23 -13.77
C ARG A 235 -1.24 20.82 -13.46
N ILE A 236 -1.28 19.96 -14.47
CA ILE A 236 -1.67 18.55 -14.31
C ILE A 236 -0.40 17.71 -14.22
N ILE A 237 -0.24 16.93 -13.16
CA ILE A 237 0.87 15.95 -13.09
C ILE A 237 0.55 14.78 -14.03
N ALA A 238 1.25 14.74 -15.16
CA ALA A 238 1.05 13.74 -16.21
C ALA A 238 2.29 12.87 -16.40
N MET A 239 2.10 11.55 -16.48
CA MET A 239 3.18 10.56 -16.66
C MET A 239 2.68 9.39 -17.52
N THR A 240 3.62 8.68 -18.13
CA THR A 240 3.35 7.51 -18.98
C THR A 240 4.11 6.27 -18.47
N PRO A 241 3.42 5.22 -17.99
CA PRO A 241 4.03 3.91 -17.82
C PRO A 241 4.04 3.14 -19.15
N GLU A 242 5.17 2.53 -19.50
CA GLU A 242 5.34 1.56 -20.59
C GLU A 242 5.48 0.16 -19.99
N ILE A 243 4.45 -0.67 -20.05
CA ILE A 243 4.33 -1.88 -19.21
C ILE A 243 4.79 -3.13 -19.95
N GLY A 244 5.52 -4.00 -19.26
CA GLY A 244 6.02 -5.27 -19.79
C GLY A 244 7.27 -5.12 -20.66
N THR A 245 7.94 -6.23 -20.97
CA THR A 245 9.16 -6.24 -21.81
C THR A 245 9.10 -7.25 -22.95
N THR A 246 8.09 -8.12 -22.99
CA THR A 246 7.97 -9.22 -23.95
C THR A 246 7.22 -8.84 -25.23
N GLY A 247 6.90 -7.56 -25.41
CA GLY A 247 6.28 -7.01 -26.61
C GLY A 247 4.91 -6.41 -26.35
N PHE A 248 4.19 -6.11 -27.44
CA PHE A 248 2.87 -5.46 -27.38
C PHE A 248 1.74 -6.40 -26.96
N TRP A 249 1.92 -7.71 -27.16
CA TRP A 249 0.95 -8.76 -26.86
C TRP A 249 1.60 -9.80 -25.94
N PRO A 250 1.61 -9.58 -24.62
CA PRO A 250 2.15 -10.55 -23.68
C PRO A 250 1.37 -11.87 -23.75
N THR A 251 2.02 -12.97 -23.35
CA THR A 251 1.33 -14.26 -23.26
C THR A 251 0.23 -14.20 -22.20
N GLN A 252 -0.78 -15.06 -22.31
CA GLN A 252 -1.89 -15.09 -21.34
C GLN A 252 -1.43 -15.26 -19.88
N ALA A 253 -0.32 -15.99 -19.67
CA ALA A 253 0.25 -16.20 -18.34
C ALA A 253 0.91 -14.94 -17.75
N GLU A 254 1.32 -13.98 -18.60
CA GLU A 254 1.98 -12.73 -18.19
C GLU A 254 0.98 -11.60 -17.89
N ILE A 255 -0.22 -11.64 -18.48
CA ILE A 255 -1.23 -10.56 -18.40
C ILE A 255 -1.52 -10.15 -16.94
N ILE A 256 -2.00 -11.09 -16.11
CA ILE A 256 -2.36 -10.75 -14.72
C ILE A 256 -1.14 -10.35 -13.88
N PRO A 257 0.02 -11.04 -13.95
CA PRO A 257 1.24 -10.58 -13.27
C PRO A 257 1.68 -9.16 -13.66
N LEU A 258 1.59 -8.79 -14.95
CA LEU A 258 1.93 -7.45 -15.41
C LEU A 258 0.94 -6.41 -14.85
N ALA A 259 -0.37 -6.67 -14.93
CA ALA A 259 -1.39 -5.83 -14.32
C ALA A 259 -1.21 -5.66 -12.79
N GLN A 260 -0.88 -6.76 -12.09
CA GLN A 260 -0.57 -6.75 -10.65
C GLN A 260 0.66 -5.90 -10.32
N SER A 261 1.68 -5.93 -11.17
CA SER A 261 2.91 -5.15 -10.96
C SER A 261 2.66 -3.63 -10.95
N MET A 262 1.56 -3.17 -11.56
CA MET A 262 1.15 -1.77 -11.59
C MET A 262 0.24 -1.35 -10.45
N LEU A 263 -0.25 -2.28 -9.62
CA LEU A 263 -1.23 -1.99 -8.58
C LEU A 263 -0.74 -0.89 -7.62
N PHE A 264 0.48 -1.04 -7.09
CA PHE A 264 1.04 -0.05 -6.17
C PHE A 264 1.24 1.31 -6.85
N THR A 265 1.77 1.30 -8.08
CA THR A 265 1.95 2.51 -8.89
C THR A 265 0.64 3.27 -9.06
N ASN A 266 -0.45 2.57 -9.38
CA ASN A 266 -1.78 3.15 -9.56
C ASN A 266 -2.40 3.66 -8.25
N GLN A 267 -2.25 2.92 -7.16
CA GLN A 267 -2.65 3.36 -5.82
C GLN A 267 -1.93 4.65 -5.45
N TYR A 268 -0.60 4.66 -5.57
CA TYR A 268 0.23 5.83 -5.26
C TYR A 268 -0.19 7.04 -6.08
N PHE A 269 -0.37 6.86 -7.40
CA PHE A 269 -0.79 7.93 -8.31
C PHE A 269 -2.17 8.50 -7.95
N ALA A 270 -3.14 7.64 -7.62
CA ALA A 270 -4.45 8.08 -7.15
C ALA A 270 -4.37 8.85 -5.82
N MET A 271 -3.48 8.43 -4.91
CA MET A 271 -3.28 9.09 -3.63
C MET A 271 -2.69 10.50 -3.81
N ILE A 272 -1.65 10.67 -4.62
CA ILE A 272 -0.98 11.99 -4.76
C ILE A 272 -1.85 13.07 -5.42
N GLY A 273 -2.91 12.70 -6.16
CA GLY A 273 -3.81 13.67 -6.78
C GLY A 273 -4.46 14.64 -5.78
N GLY A 274 -4.63 14.21 -4.53
CA GLY A 274 -5.12 15.07 -3.43
C GLY A 274 -4.09 15.22 -2.32
N ALA A 275 -4.56 15.44 -1.09
CA ALA A 275 -3.69 15.39 0.08
C ALA A 275 -3.39 13.92 0.47
N TYR A 276 -2.12 13.62 0.76
CA TYR A 276 -1.66 12.27 1.07
C TYR A 276 -0.59 12.30 2.17
N VAL A 277 -1.01 12.16 3.42
CA VAL A 277 -0.08 12.06 4.55
C VAL A 277 0.40 10.62 4.70
N TYR A 278 1.71 10.42 4.57
CA TYR A 278 2.34 9.11 4.58
C TYR A 278 3.57 9.10 5.51
N PRO A 279 3.86 8.00 6.22
CA PRO A 279 5.07 7.88 7.02
C PRO A 279 6.34 7.92 6.16
N VAL A 280 7.32 8.69 6.64
CA VAL A 280 8.70 8.68 6.13
C VAL A 280 9.54 7.68 6.92
N SER A 281 9.32 7.59 8.23
CA SER A 281 10.00 6.61 9.09
C SER A 281 9.24 6.37 10.39
N THR A 282 9.20 5.13 10.85
CA THR A 282 8.65 4.72 12.14
C THR A 282 9.69 3.96 12.95
N THR A 283 10.32 4.66 13.89
CA THR A 283 11.56 4.24 14.55
C THR A 283 11.37 4.11 16.05
N LEU A 284 11.61 2.92 16.57
CA LEU A 284 11.74 2.67 18.00
C LEU A 284 13.11 3.13 18.48
N ASN A 285 13.20 3.62 19.73
CA ASN A 285 14.49 3.99 20.31
C ASN A 285 15.39 2.79 20.62
N LYS A 286 14.84 1.56 20.61
CA LYS A 286 15.57 0.29 20.77
C LYS A 286 14.90 -0.81 19.93
N THR A 287 15.68 -1.80 19.53
CA THR A 287 15.18 -2.97 18.78
C THR A 287 14.48 -3.99 19.67
N VAL A 288 14.99 -4.16 20.90
CA VAL A 288 14.48 -5.11 21.90
C VAL A 288 14.45 -4.42 23.26
N TYR A 289 13.42 -4.73 24.06
CA TYR A 289 13.19 -4.20 25.39
C TYR A 289 13.19 -5.31 26.44
N SER A 290 13.23 -4.91 27.72
CA SER A 290 12.99 -5.79 28.87
C SER A 290 11.57 -5.59 29.42
N PRO A 291 10.92 -6.63 29.99
CA PRO A 291 9.68 -6.44 30.74
C PRO A 291 9.84 -5.37 31.84
N GLY A 292 8.88 -4.45 31.95
CA GLY A 292 8.95 -3.32 32.89
C GLY A 292 9.66 -2.07 32.34
N GLU A 293 10.30 -2.16 31.16
CA GLU A 293 10.99 -1.03 30.53
C GLU A 293 10.00 -0.03 29.90
N SER A 294 10.47 1.19 29.66
CA SER A 294 9.76 2.19 28.84
C SER A 294 10.55 2.51 27.58
N GLY A 295 9.84 2.88 26.51
CA GLY A 295 10.43 3.20 25.23
C GLY A 295 9.71 4.34 24.52
N THR A 296 10.22 4.70 23.35
CA THR A 296 9.61 5.70 22.49
C THR A 296 9.56 5.23 21.05
N LEU A 297 8.45 5.51 20.39
CA LEU A 297 8.24 5.34 18.96
C LEU A 297 8.16 6.72 18.30
N LYS A 298 9.17 7.07 17.50
CA LYS A 298 9.19 8.31 16.72
C LYS A 298 8.68 8.05 15.31
N ILE A 299 7.67 8.81 14.91
CA ILE A 299 7.04 8.76 13.60
C ILE A 299 7.37 10.08 12.88
N LYS A 300 8.11 10.00 11.78
CA LYS A 300 8.28 11.12 10.84
C LYS A 300 7.35 10.88 9.66
N PHE A 301 6.71 11.93 9.17
CA PHE A 301 5.75 11.82 8.08
C PHE A 301 5.74 13.07 7.21
N ARG A 302 5.18 12.95 6.02
CA ARG A 302 5.11 14.02 5.03
C ARG A 302 3.79 13.96 4.29
N ASN A 303 3.26 15.12 3.92
CA ASN A 303 2.21 15.19 2.93
C ASN A 303 2.85 15.09 1.53
N LYS A 304 2.76 13.93 0.89
CA LYS A 304 3.31 13.70 -0.46
C LYS A 304 2.33 14.12 -1.57
N GLY A 305 1.12 14.51 -1.20
CA GLY A 305 0.06 14.86 -2.13
C GLY A 305 0.14 16.29 -2.68
N LEU A 306 -0.59 16.56 -3.76
CA LEU A 306 -0.65 17.85 -4.45
C LEU A 306 -1.47 18.92 -3.72
N GLN A 307 -2.21 18.55 -2.67
CA GLN A 307 -3.03 19.46 -1.89
C GLN A 307 -2.64 19.47 -0.41
N THR A 308 -2.94 20.57 0.27
CA THR A 308 -2.79 20.69 1.74
C THR A 308 -3.71 19.69 2.44
N ALA A 309 -3.15 18.88 3.33
CA ALA A 309 -3.92 18.01 4.21
C ALA A 309 -4.54 18.84 5.34
N GLN A 310 -5.80 18.56 5.68
CA GLN A 310 -6.52 19.21 6.77
C GLN A 310 -6.85 18.20 7.86
N ASN A 311 -6.89 18.66 9.11
CA ASN A 311 -7.22 17.88 10.30
C ASN A 311 -6.48 16.52 10.32
N VAL A 312 -5.16 16.58 10.21
CA VAL A 312 -4.31 15.40 10.21
C VAL A 312 -4.21 14.88 11.64
N LYS A 313 -4.45 13.58 11.82
CA LYS A 313 -4.33 12.91 13.10
C LYS A 313 -3.44 11.68 12.96
N ILE A 314 -2.40 11.63 13.77
CA ILE A 314 -1.51 10.47 13.87
C ILE A 314 -1.90 9.73 15.15
N GLU A 315 -2.45 8.53 15.03
CA GLU A 315 -2.84 7.67 16.16
C GLU A 315 -1.82 6.56 16.36
N CYS A 316 -1.55 6.23 17.62
CA CYS A 316 -0.69 5.14 18.04
C CYS A 316 -1.38 4.44 19.22
N THR A 317 -1.83 3.22 19.01
CA THR A 317 -2.63 2.48 20.00
C THR A 317 -2.15 1.04 20.09
N SER A 318 -2.31 0.42 21.25
CA SER A 318 -2.13 -1.03 21.38
C SER A 318 -3.40 -1.64 21.96
N GLY A 319 -3.80 -2.79 21.42
CA GLY A 319 -4.86 -3.61 22.01
C GLY A 319 -4.36 -4.51 23.14
N SER A 320 -3.11 -4.35 23.60
CA SER A 320 -2.51 -5.20 24.62
C SER A 320 -2.47 -4.53 25.98
N TYR A 321 -2.97 -5.19 27.05
CA TYR A 321 -2.84 -4.70 28.43
C TYR A 321 -1.38 -4.69 28.91
N TYR A 322 -0.48 -5.37 28.19
CA TYR A 322 0.95 -5.37 28.51
C TYR A 322 1.67 -4.10 28.06
N LEU A 323 1.02 -3.23 27.28
CA LEU A 323 1.63 -2.01 26.78
C LEU A 323 0.74 -0.81 27.05
N ASN A 324 1.23 0.12 27.87
CA ASN A 324 0.56 1.39 28.11
C ASN A 324 1.11 2.46 27.18
N VAL A 325 0.24 3.10 26.39
CA VAL A 325 0.57 4.23 25.50
C VAL A 325 -0.24 5.45 25.99
N PRO A 326 0.31 6.30 26.88
CA PRO A 326 -0.46 7.32 27.57
C PRO A 326 -0.98 8.44 26.64
N ILE A 327 -0.21 8.80 25.61
CA ILE A 327 -0.65 9.72 24.56
C ILE A 327 -0.93 8.86 23.34
N THR A 328 -2.20 8.75 22.93
CA THR A 328 -2.59 7.85 21.83
C THR A 328 -2.72 8.54 20.49
N PHE A 329 -2.63 9.87 20.44
CA PHE A 329 -2.64 10.61 19.18
C PHE A 329 -2.00 12.01 19.26
N TYR A 330 -1.63 12.54 18.10
CA TYR A 330 -1.31 13.95 17.86
C TYR A 330 -2.19 14.50 16.74
N ASN A 331 -2.65 15.75 16.88
CA ASN A 331 -3.45 16.46 15.89
C ASN A 331 -2.66 17.60 15.27
N TYR A 332 -2.85 17.80 13.97
CA TYR A 332 -2.27 18.89 13.19
C TYR A 332 -3.41 19.51 12.37
N SER A 333 -3.65 20.81 12.54
CA SER A 333 -4.75 21.51 11.85
C SER A 333 -4.62 21.42 10.33
N SER A 334 -3.40 21.57 9.82
CA SER A 334 -3.10 21.42 8.40
C SER A 334 -1.64 21.02 8.19
N LEU A 335 -1.37 20.32 7.09
CA LEU A 335 -0.02 20.04 6.61
C LEU A 335 0.06 20.35 5.11
N SER A 336 0.80 21.41 4.76
CA SER A 336 0.98 21.86 3.37
C SER A 336 1.52 20.73 2.48
N SER A 337 1.22 20.81 1.18
CA SER A 337 1.80 19.90 0.17
C SER A 337 3.33 19.87 0.28
N PHE A 338 3.93 18.69 0.28
CA PHE A 338 5.36 18.39 0.48
C PHE A 338 5.96 18.80 1.84
N ALA A 339 5.16 19.30 2.78
CA ALA A 339 5.62 19.56 4.14
C ALA A 339 5.69 18.27 4.96
N GLY A 340 6.66 18.21 5.87
CA GLY A 340 6.84 17.09 6.80
C GLY A 340 6.81 17.55 8.25
N ASP A 341 6.48 16.61 9.13
CA ASP A 341 6.47 16.80 10.58
C ASP A 341 6.79 15.46 11.28
N SER A 342 6.79 15.46 12.61
CA SER A 342 6.98 14.25 13.40
C SER A 342 6.21 14.26 14.72
N SER A 343 5.91 13.06 15.21
CA SER A 343 5.32 12.80 16.52
C SER A 343 6.12 11.73 17.24
N THR A 344 6.25 11.83 18.56
CA THR A 344 6.93 10.82 19.39
C THR A 344 5.99 10.27 20.43
N PHE A 345 5.69 8.98 20.36
CA PHE A 345 4.84 8.29 21.32
C PHE A 345 5.70 7.60 22.37
N GLY A 346 5.51 7.95 23.64
CA GLY A 346 6.08 7.19 24.76
C GLY A 346 5.22 5.96 25.07
N PHE A 347 5.83 4.89 25.57
CA PHE A 347 5.11 3.72 26.07
C PHE A 347 5.84 3.08 27.25
N THR A 348 5.09 2.32 28.05
CA THR A 348 5.63 1.50 29.14
C THR A 348 5.16 0.06 28.99
N ILE A 349 6.10 -0.87 29.16
CA ILE A 349 5.88 -2.31 29.09
C ILE A 349 5.60 -2.83 30.49
N SER A 350 4.55 -3.64 30.64
CA SER A 350 4.24 -4.29 31.91
C SER A 350 5.37 -5.25 32.32
N PRO A 351 5.81 -5.25 33.60
CA PRO A 351 6.74 -6.25 34.12
C PRO A 351 6.23 -7.69 34.02
N ALA A 352 4.92 -7.87 33.86
CA ALA A 352 4.29 -9.17 33.72
C ALA A 352 4.34 -9.73 32.28
N LEU A 353 4.80 -8.95 31.30
CA LEU A 353 4.95 -9.43 29.92
C LEU A 353 6.02 -10.53 29.88
N PRO A 354 5.72 -11.74 29.40
CA PRO A 354 6.72 -12.78 29.26
C PRO A 354 7.86 -12.35 28.33
N ASN A 355 9.04 -12.92 28.52
CA ASN A 355 10.14 -12.71 27.57
C ASN A 355 9.85 -13.44 26.23
N ASN A 356 10.50 -13.01 25.14
CA ASN A 356 10.29 -13.52 23.78
C ASN A 356 8.86 -13.24 23.24
N SER A 357 8.37 -12.04 23.56
CA SER A 357 7.03 -11.57 23.21
C SER A 357 7.10 -10.45 22.18
N ALA A 358 6.08 -10.38 21.32
CA ALA A 358 5.83 -9.26 20.43
C ALA A 358 4.47 -8.64 20.77
N VAL A 359 4.48 -7.37 21.17
CA VAL A 359 3.25 -6.62 21.46
C VAL A 359 3.01 -5.60 20.34
N PRO A 360 1.94 -5.73 19.55
CA PRO A 360 1.70 -4.81 18.46
C PRO A 360 1.19 -3.45 18.91
N VAL A 361 1.60 -2.46 18.14
CA VAL A 361 1.20 -1.07 18.17
C VAL A 361 0.67 -0.74 16.78
N LEU A 362 -0.62 -0.42 16.72
CA LEU A 362 -1.30 0.00 15.51
C LEU A 362 -1.15 1.51 15.37
N ILE A 363 -0.56 1.90 14.24
CA ILE A 363 -0.36 3.28 13.83
C ILE A 363 -1.39 3.60 12.74
N LYS A 364 -2.11 4.70 12.89
CA LYS A 364 -3.06 5.18 11.88
C LYS A 364 -2.78 6.62 11.53
N PHE A 365 -2.70 6.88 10.23
CA PHE A 365 -2.70 8.21 9.65
C PHE A 365 -4.12 8.54 9.23
N LYS A 366 -4.69 9.61 9.78
CA LYS A 366 -6.02 10.09 9.44
C LYS A 366 -5.98 11.51 8.90
N GLN A 367 -6.93 11.82 8.04
CA GLN A 367 -7.21 13.15 7.51
C GLN A 367 -8.71 13.45 7.66
N ASN A 368 -9.09 14.73 7.68
CA ASN A 368 -10.49 15.15 7.80
C ASN A 368 -11.18 14.49 9.02
N ASP A 369 -10.45 14.40 10.13
CA ASP A 369 -10.83 13.80 11.43
C ASP A 369 -11.03 12.28 11.46
N SER A 370 -11.66 11.68 10.44
CA SER A 370 -12.07 10.27 10.47
C SER A 370 -11.48 9.38 9.38
N ASP A 371 -11.03 9.96 8.26
CA ASP A 371 -10.64 9.17 7.10
C ASP A 371 -9.24 8.60 7.28
N VAL A 372 -9.15 7.27 7.39
CA VAL A 372 -7.88 6.55 7.52
C VAL A 372 -7.19 6.51 6.16
N VAL A 373 -6.04 7.15 6.07
CA VAL A 373 -5.21 7.27 4.86
C VAL A 373 -4.26 6.08 4.74
N TYR A 374 -3.66 5.70 5.87
CA TYR A 374 -2.63 4.68 5.96
C TYR A 374 -2.64 4.04 7.35
N THR A 375 -2.33 2.75 7.39
CA THR A 375 -2.17 2.00 8.63
C THR A 375 -0.94 1.12 8.56
N GLU A 376 -0.18 1.07 9.66
CA GLU A 376 0.90 0.10 9.83
C GLU A 376 0.86 -0.47 11.25
N THR A 377 1.42 -1.67 11.41
CA THR A 377 1.63 -2.29 12.71
C THR A 377 3.11 -2.35 12.99
N LYS A 378 3.54 -1.90 14.17
CA LYS A 378 4.89 -2.12 14.71
C LYS A 378 4.81 -3.02 15.93
N TYR A 379 5.87 -3.76 16.20
CA TYR A 379 5.93 -4.65 17.36
C TYR A 379 6.95 -4.13 18.37
N ILE A 380 6.51 -4.03 19.63
CA ILE A 380 7.40 -3.87 20.78
C ILE A 380 7.84 -5.26 21.20
N LEU A 381 9.15 -5.54 21.07
CA LEU A 381 9.72 -6.85 21.29
C LEU A 381 10.34 -6.92 22.68
N THR A 382 10.08 -8.00 23.42
CA THR A 382 10.86 -8.38 24.60
C THR A 382 11.64 -9.66 24.31
N GLY A 383 12.91 -9.69 24.72
CA GLY A 383 13.79 -10.83 24.47
C GLY A 383 14.17 -11.01 22.99
N ASN A 384 14.84 -12.12 22.69
CA ASN A 384 15.43 -12.36 21.36
C ASN A 384 14.55 -13.25 20.46
N GLY A 385 13.37 -13.65 20.94
CA GLY A 385 12.51 -14.59 20.24
C GLY A 385 13.09 -16.02 20.21
N SER A 386 12.35 -16.92 19.59
CA SER A 386 12.84 -18.25 19.22
C SER A 386 13.47 -18.18 17.83
N VAL A 387 14.78 -18.46 17.77
CA VAL A 387 15.55 -18.41 16.54
C VAL A 387 15.38 -19.71 15.76
N THR A 388 14.76 -19.66 14.58
CA THR A 388 14.62 -20.85 13.70
C THR A 388 15.62 -20.86 12.55
N LEU A 389 16.25 -19.73 12.27
CA LEU A 389 17.37 -19.61 11.34
C LEU A 389 18.36 -18.59 11.90
N ALA A 390 19.64 -18.92 11.87
CA ALA A 390 20.74 -18.00 12.14
C ALA A 390 21.94 -18.36 11.24
N ASP A 391 22.53 -17.39 10.56
CA ASP A 391 23.72 -17.58 9.74
C ASP A 391 24.57 -16.31 9.76
N SER A 392 25.80 -16.43 10.25
CA SER A 392 26.79 -15.35 10.35
C SER A 392 27.85 -15.44 9.26
N ALA A 393 27.60 -16.19 8.16
CA ALA A 393 28.53 -16.46 7.06
C ALA A 393 29.80 -17.27 7.39
N GLU A 394 30.14 -17.43 8.68
CA GLU A 394 31.35 -18.12 9.16
C GLU A 394 31.45 -19.60 8.73
N ASN A 395 30.33 -20.22 8.38
CA ASN A 395 30.27 -21.63 7.97
C ASN A 395 30.06 -21.80 6.46
N GLY A 396 30.37 -20.78 5.65
CA GLY A 396 30.19 -20.85 4.21
C GLY A 396 28.71 -20.86 3.79
N PHE A 397 28.43 -21.37 2.59
CA PHE A 397 27.07 -21.45 2.03
C PHE A 397 26.29 -22.71 2.41
N GLY A 398 26.59 -23.39 3.51
CA GLY A 398 25.92 -24.66 3.85
C GLY A 398 24.37 -24.58 3.84
N LYS A 399 23.81 -23.39 4.10
CA LYS A 399 22.36 -23.13 4.11
C LYS A 399 21.82 -22.53 2.81
N TRP A 400 22.67 -22.15 1.86
CA TRP A 400 22.32 -21.32 0.71
C TRP A 400 22.76 -21.94 -0.61
N THR A 401 22.01 -21.64 -1.67
CA THR A 401 22.34 -21.94 -3.06
C THR A 401 22.43 -20.59 -3.73
N THR A 402 23.51 -20.39 -4.48
CA THR A 402 23.75 -19.14 -5.18
C THR A 402 23.59 -19.35 -6.68
N ASN A 403 23.11 -18.32 -7.39
CA ASN A 403 23.25 -18.22 -8.84
C ASN A 403 24.09 -16.99 -9.16
N LEU A 404 25.32 -17.23 -9.63
CA LEU A 404 26.31 -16.24 -10.06
C LEU A 404 26.66 -15.16 -9.00
N GLY A 405 27.92 -14.77 -8.95
CA GLY A 405 28.40 -13.65 -8.11
C GLY A 405 28.57 -13.98 -6.61
N TRP A 406 27.55 -14.51 -5.94
CA TRP A 406 27.57 -14.62 -4.47
C TRP A 406 28.70 -15.51 -3.93
N ALA A 407 29.52 -14.93 -3.05
CA ALA A 407 30.57 -15.62 -2.29
C ALA A 407 30.58 -15.22 -0.80
N VAL A 408 31.32 -15.99 0.01
CA VAL A 408 31.71 -15.58 1.35
C VAL A 408 33.04 -14.82 1.25
N THR A 409 33.14 -13.71 1.98
CA THR A 409 34.31 -12.85 1.99
C THR A 409 34.69 -12.43 3.41
N SER A 410 35.99 -12.21 3.62
CA SER A 410 36.53 -11.56 4.82
C SER A 410 36.98 -10.11 4.57
N SER A 411 36.77 -9.58 3.35
CA SER A 411 37.11 -8.20 3.00
C SER A 411 36.29 -7.18 3.78
N GLN A 412 35.04 -7.54 4.08
CA GLN A 412 34.08 -6.79 4.88
C GLN A 412 33.25 -7.79 5.70
N SER A 413 32.96 -7.44 6.95
CA SER A 413 32.05 -8.18 7.82
C SER A 413 31.51 -7.26 8.90
N HIS A 414 30.34 -7.60 9.44
CA HIS A 414 29.82 -6.98 10.64
C HIS A 414 30.35 -7.73 11.85
N THR A 415 30.01 -9.02 11.97
CA THR A 415 30.57 -9.91 13.00
C THR A 415 30.43 -11.39 12.62
N PRO A 416 31.40 -12.27 12.98
CA PRO A 416 32.75 -11.97 13.46
C PRO A 416 33.73 -11.49 12.37
N SER A 417 33.91 -12.26 11.30
CA SER A 417 35.02 -12.08 10.35
C SER A 417 34.63 -12.23 8.89
N ASN A 418 33.55 -12.96 8.59
CA ASN A 418 33.07 -13.22 7.25
C ASN A 418 31.69 -12.58 7.02
N SER A 419 31.38 -12.27 5.77
CA SER A 419 30.03 -11.93 5.31
C SER A 419 29.75 -12.55 3.94
N PHE A 420 28.48 -12.53 3.52
CA PHE A 420 28.09 -12.86 2.16
C PHE A 420 28.18 -11.60 1.29
N THR A 421 28.67 -11.72 0.06
CA THR A 421 28.66 -10.64 -0.92
C THR A 421 28.33 -11.15 -2.31
N ASP A 422 27.60 -10.38 -3.12
CA ASP A 422 27.31 -10.75 -4.52
C ASP A 422 28.50 -10.54 -5.47
N SER A 423 29.52 -9.78 -5.04
CA SER A 423 30.59 -9.23 -5.85
C SER A 423 31.94 -9.32 -5.12
N PRO A 424 32.42 -10.54 -4.82
CA PRO A 424 33.62 -10.75 -3.99
C PRO A 424 34.93 -10.26 -4.62
N SER A 425 34.93 -10.01 -5.92
CA SER A 425 36.12 -9.70 -6.72
C SER A 425 35.83 -8.52 -7.65
N GLY A 426 35.70 -7.31 -7.09
CA GLY A 426 35.43 -6.08 -7.84
C GLY A 426 33.93 -5.80 -7.95
N ASN A 427 33.55 -4.99 -8.93
CA ASN A 427 32.16 -4.57 -9.09
C ASN A 427 31.28 -5.71 -9.62
N TYR A 428 29.98 -5.67 -9.33
CA TYR A 428 28.99 -6.60 -9.89
C TYR A 428 28.87 -6.49 -11.43
N THR A 429 28.20 -7.44 -12.05
CA THR A 429 27.98 -7.49 -13.51
C THR A 429 26.70 -6.77 -13.93
N ASP A 430 26.75 -6.08 -15.07
CA ASP A 430 25.55 -5.53 -15.74
C ASP A 430 24.60 -6.66 -16.21
N ASN A 431 23.33 -6.32 -16.45
CA ASN A 431 22.28 -7.18 -17.01
C ASN A 431 22.11 -8.52 -16.27
N SER A 432 22.24 -8.50 -14.94
CA SER A 432 22.27 -9.73 -14.14
C SER A 432 21.19 -9.75 -13.06
N THR A 433 20.88 -10.96 -12.61
CA THR A 433 20.01 -11.18 -11.44
C THR A 433 20.66 -12.27 -10.60
N ASN A 434 21.51 -11.82 -9.68
CA ASN A 434 22.35 -12.68 -8.84
C ASN A 434 21.67 -12.89 -7.50
N SER A 435 21.45 -14.15 -7.10
CA SER A 435 20.73 -14.45 -5.86
C SER A 435 21.43 -15.44 -4.96
N MET A 436 21.20 -15.28 -3.66
CA MET A 436 21.51 -16.22 -2.60
C MET A 436 20.19 -16.70 -1.99
N THR A 437 19.86 -17.97 -2.21
CA THR A 437 18.56 -18.56 -1.87
C THR A 437 18.70 -19.63 -0.79
N LEU A 438 17.82 -19.63 0.21
CA LEU A 438 17.82 -20.64 1.26
C LEU A 438 17.49 -22.03 0.70
N ASN A 439 18.35 -23.02 0.99
CA ASN A 439 18.27 -24.38 0.41
C ASN A 439 17.05 -25.14 0.89
N LEU A 440 16.92 -25.23 2.21
CA LEU A 440 15.88 -25.97 2.89
C LEU A 440 14.86 -24.99 3.46
N PRO A 441 13.55 -25.29 3.32
CA PRO A 441 12.54 -24.45 3.93
C PRO A 441 12.61 -24.49 5.46
N VAL A 442 12.19 -23.39 6.08
CA VAL A 442 12.03 -23.27 7.54
C VAL A 442 10.56 -23.37 7.89
N ASN A 443 10.25 -24.11 8.96
CA ASN A 443 8.89 -24.22 9.46
C ASN A 443 8.60 -23.09 10.46
N VAL A 444 7.65 -22.21 10.12
CA VAL A 444 7.16 -21.13 10.99
C VAL A 444 5.65 -21.22 11.23
N SER A 445 5.05 -22.38 10.99
CA SER A 445 3.60 -22.56 11.11
C SER A 445 3.04 -22.33 12.52
N SER A 446 3.88 -22.52 13.54
CA SER A 446 3.55 -22.26 14.94
C SER A 446 3.97 -20.87 15.43
N SER A 447 4.48 -20.00 14.54
CA SER A 447 5.03 -18.69 14.88
C SER A 447 4.02 -17.60 14.54
N PRO A 448 3.36 -16.98 15.54
CA PRO A 448 2.39 -15.91 15.28
C PRO A 448 3.04 -14.68 14.66
N ILE A 449 4.28 -14.37 15.04
CA ILE A 449 5.08 -13.26 14.52
C ILE A 449 6.44 -13.81 14.10
N THR A 450 6.84 -13.49 12.87
CA THR A 450 8.13 -13.89 12.30
C THR A 450 8.85 -12.66 11.74
N LEU A 451 10.00 -12.34 12.32
CA LEU A 451 10.83 -11.22 11.90
C LEU A 451 12.12 -11.73 11.26
N LEU A 452 12.45 -11.20 10.09
CA LEU A 452 13.74 -11.38 9.42
C LEU A 452 14.65 -10.22 9.80
N SER A 453 15.80 -10.51 10.38
CA SER A 453 16.84 -9.51 10.64
C SER A 453 18.16 -9.90 9.98
N PHE A 454 18.88 -8.92 9.46
CA PHE A 454 20.24 -9.10 8.92
C PHE A 454 20.97 -7.76 8.97
N TRP A 455 22.29 -7.80 8.99
CA TRP A 455 23.12 -6.62 8.80
C TRP A 455 23.48 -6.50 7.33
N HIS A 456 23.49 -5.27 6.81
CA HIS A 456 23.97 -5.04 5.46
C HIS A 456 24.69 -3.72 5.28
N ARG A 457 25.45 -3.66 4.19
CA ARG A 457 25.97 -2.45 3.55
C ARG A 457 25.98 -2.70 2.04
N TYR A 458 25.84 -1.66 1.23
CA TYR A 458 25.79 -1.83 -0.22
C TYR A 458 26.26 -0.58 -0.96
N SER A 459 26.69 -0.76 -2.21
CA SER A 459 26.92 0.29 -3.18
C SER A 459 26.43 -0.20 -4.53
N THR A 460 25.43 0.47 -5.08
CA THR A 460 24.70 0.12 -6.30
C THR A 460 24.36 1.39 -7.08
N GLU A 461 24.02 1.29 -8.37
CA GLU A 461 23.52 2.43 -9.13
C GLU A 461 22.17 2.90 -8.57
N ALA A 462 22.13 4.14 -8.07
CA ALA A 462 20.95 4.68 -7.42
C ALA A 462 19.77 4.83 -8.41
N GLY A 463 18.68 4.14 -8.13
CA GLY A 463 17.45 4.16 -8.93
C GLY A 463 17.40 3.15 -10.08
N TYR A 464 18.46 2.38 -10.32
CA TYR A 464 18.55 1.45 -11.45
C TYR A 464 18.89 0.02 -11.01
N ASP A 465 19.80 -0.13 -10.04
CA ASP A 465 20.21 -1.42 -9.49
C ASP A 465 19.64 -1.65 -8.10
N PHE A 466 19.08 -2.84 -7.85
CA PHE A 466 18.28 -3.09 -6.65
C PHE A 466 18.72 -4.33 -5.89
N CYS A 467 18.99 -4.14 -4.60
CA CYS A 467 19.17 -5.16 -3.58
C CYS A 467 17.80 -5.57 -3.01
N ASN A 468 17.27 -6.70 -3.45
CA ASN A 468 15.94 -7.20 -3.07
C ASN A 468 16.03 -8.30 -2.00
N VAL A 469 15.15 -8.18 -0.99
CA VAL A 469 14.88 -9.24 -0.01
C VAL A 469 13.54 -9.86 -0.38
N GLU A 470 13.52 -11.17 -0.59
CA GLU A 470 12.36 -11.89 -1.09
C GLU A 470 12.01 -13.07 -0.18
N VAL A 471 10.71 -13.33 -0.04
CA VAL A 471 10.17 -14.42 0.76
C VAL A 471 9.26 -15.29 -0.10
N SER A 472 9.31 -16.59 0.16
CA SER A 472 8.41 -17.58 -0.43
C SER A 472 7.76 -18.41 0.67
N SER A 473 6.43 -18.44 0.72
CA SER A 473 5.67 -19.35 1.60
C SER A 473 5.39 -20.73 0.98
N ASN A 474 5.83 -21.00 -0.26
CA ASN A 474 5.53 -22.22 -1.02
C ASN A 474 6.80 -22.88 -1.60
N ASN A 475 7.87 -22.95 -0.80
CA ASN A 475 9.13 -23.63 -1.13
C ASN A 475 9.85 -23.14 -2.41
N GLY A 476 9.64 -21.88 -2.80
CA GLY A 476 10.32 -21.21 -3.90
C GLY A 476 9.54 -21.20 -5.21
N THR A 477 8.28 -21.62 -5.20
CA THR A 477 7.41 -21.61 -6.39
C THR A 477 6.99 -20.19 -6.77
N ALA A 478 6.69 -19.35 -5.77
CA ALA A 478 6.39 -17.93 -5.95
C ALA A 478 7.16 -17.10 -4.92
N TRP A 479 7.65 -15.94 -5.35
CA TRP A 479 8.47 -15.05 -4.53
C TRP A 479 7.79 -13.69 -4.41
N GLN A 480 7.89 -13.10 -3.22
CA GLN A 480 7.39 -11.77 -2.93
C GLN A 480 8.53 -10.92 -2.37
N THR A 481 8.80 -9.77 -2.99
CA THR A 481 9.77 -8.79 -2.47
C THR A 481 9.20 -8.14 -1.22
N VAL A 482 9.88 -8.32 -0.08
CA VAL A 482 9.49 -7.74 1.22
C VAL A 482 10.24 -6.44 1.52
N SER A 483 11.40 -6.22 0.89
CA SER A 483 12.14 -4.96 0.95
C SER A 483 13.07 -4.83 -0.25
N SER A 484 13.34 -3.60 -0.68
CA SER A 484 14.28 -3.27 -1.75
C SER A 484 15.14 -2.07 -1.35
N TYR A 485 16.42 -2.10 -1.75
CA TYR A 485 17.40 -1.04 -1.47
C TYR A 485 18.20 -0.72 -2.74
N ASN A 486 18.66 0.53 -2.88
CA ASN A 486 19.53 0.98 -3.97
C ASN A 486 20.37 2.19 -3.53
N GLY A 487 21.36 2.57 -4.34
CA GLY A 487 22.31 3.62 -4.02
C GLY A 487 23.43 3.14 -3.11
N THR A 488 23.85 3.97 -2.15
CA THR A 488 25.03 3.68 -1.31
C THR A 488 24.71 3.75 0.18
N LEU A 489 25.05 2.67 0.89
CA LEU A 489 25.06 2.55 2.33
C LEU A 489 26.43 1.99 2.78
N THR A 490 27.30 2.86 3.30
CA THR A 490 28.67 2.49 3.68
C THR A 490 28.79 1.94 5.10
N THR A 491 27.84 2.26 5.98
CA THR A 491 27.84 1.82 7.38
C THR A 491 26.96 0.58 7.52
N TRP A 492 27.50 -0.48 8.13
CA TRP A 492 26.72 -1.65 8.49
C TRP A 492 25.48 -1.22 9.28
N THR A 493 24.31 -1.57 8.74
CA THR A 493 23.02 -1.23 9.34
C THR A 493 22.20 -2.49 9.46
N GLN A 494 21.56 -2.67 10.62
CA GLN A 494 20.66 -3.80 10.82
C GLN A 494 19.28 -3.49 10.24
N GLN A 495 18.77 -4.41 9.44
CA GLN A 495 17.38 -4.44 9.01
C GLN A 495 16.59 -5.37 9.92
N ASN A 496 15.35 -4.98 10.26
CA ASN A 496 14.40 -5.78 11.02
C ASN A 496 13.05 -5.72 10.30
N ILE A 497 12.79 -6.71 9.46
CA ILE A 497 11.63 -6.77 8.55
C ILE A 497 10.58 -7.70 9.17
N ASP A 498 9.36 -7.19 9.33
CA ASP A 498 8.21 -8.04 9.62
C ASP A 498 7.77 -8.77 8.37
N ILE A 499 7.95 -10.09 8.37
CA ILE A 499 7.55 -10.95 7.25
C ILE A 499 6.38 -11.85 7.63
N THR A 500 5.67 -11.57 8.73
CA THR A 500 4.62 -12.44 9.28
C THR A 500 3.53 -12.76 8.25
N SER A 501 3.00 -11.75 7.55
CA SER A 501 1.98 -11.94 6.51
C SER A 501 2.50 -12.70 5.28
N TYR A 502 3.74 -12.41 4.86
CA TYR A 502 4.39 -13.08 3.73
C TYR A 502 4.74 -14.54 4.03
N ALA A 503 5.12 -14.82 5.28
CA ALA A 503 5.38 -16.16 5.75
C ALA A 503 4.11 -16.99 5.85
N ASN A 504 2.95 -16.36 6.09
CA ASN A 504 1.62 -16.94 6.05
C ASN A 504 1.50 -18.27 6.82
N SER A 505 2.08 -18.32 8.03
CA SER A 505 2.14 -19.53 8.86
C SER A 505 2.61 -20.78 8.09
N SER A 506 3.53 -20.62 7.15
CA SER A 506 3.99 -21.71 6.29
C SER A 506 4.97 -22.64 7.00
N SER A 507 4.88 -23.93 6.69
CA SER A 507 5.92 -24.92 7.01
C SER A 507 7.04 -24.97 5.96
N GLN A 508 6.92 -24.17 4.89
CA GLN A 508 7.73 -24.20 3.68
C GLN A 508 8.40 -22.84 3.38
N LEU A 509 8.70 -22.05 4.41
CA LEU A 509 9.24 -20.71 4.26
C LEU A 509 10.66 -20.73 3.66
N LYS A 510 10.90 -19.95 2.61
CA LYS A 510 12.24 -19.66 2.07
C LYS A 510 12.49 -18.16 2.00
N ILE A 511 13.77 -17.80 2.10
CA ILE A 511 14.27 -16.44 1.98
C ILE A 511 15.29 -16.41 0.85
N ARG A 512 15.30 -15.33 0.07
CA ARG A 512 16.27 -15.06 -0.98
C ARG A 512 16.71 -13.61 -0.95
N PHE A 513 17.99 -13.38 -1.19
CA PHE A 513 18.58 -12.07 -1.41
C PHE A 513 19.03 -11.98 -2.86
N THR A 514 18.60 -10.95 -3.58
CA THR A 514 18.85 -10.80 -5.02
C THR A 514 19.41 -9.42 -5.33
N LEU A 515 20.53 -9.32 -6.04
CA LEU A 515 20.94 -8.10 -6.71
C LEU A 515 20.47 -8.17 -8.17
N LYS A 516 19.64 -7.22 -8.59
CA LYS A 516 19.17 -7.07 -9.97
C LYS A 516 19.80 -5.83 -10.57
N THR A 517 20.46 -5.99 -11.73
CA THR A 517 21.24 -4.93 -12.37
C THR A 517 20.74 -4.57 -13.76
N ASP A 518 20.92 -3.31 -14.12
CA ASP A 518 20.57 -2.73 -15.41
C ASP A 518 21.73 -2.89 -16.45
N PRO A 519 21.61 -2.38 -17.68
CA PRO A 519 22.64 -2.54 -18.70
C PRO A 519 24.00 -1.88 -18.49
N SER A 520 24.18 -1.00 -17.50
CA SER A 520 25.43 -0.25 -17.30
C SER A 520 25.65 0.20 -15.85
N VAL A 521 26.82 0.81 -15.58
CA VAL A 521 27.16 1.41 -14.28
C VAL A 521 27.14 0.40 -13.12
N THR A 522 28.29 -0.21 -12.89
CA THR A 522 28.46 -1.16 -11.79
C THR A 522 29.16 -0.54 -10.59
N SER A 523 28.95 -1.13 -9.41
CA SER A 523 29.57 -0.71 -8.16
C SER A 523 29.94 -1.92 -7.30
N ASP A 524 30.40 -1.68 -6.07
CA ASP A 524 30.94 -2.70 -5.16
C ASP A 524 29.91 -3.77 -4.74
N GLY A 525 28.61 -3.52 -4.93
CA GLY A 525 27.53 -4.49 -4.68
C GLY A 525 27.07 -4.53 -3.24
N TRP A 526 26.59 -5.68 -2.80
CA TRP A 526 25.85 -5.88 -1.57
C TRP A 526 26.57 -6.86 -0.66
N TYR A 527 26.72 -6.48 0.61
CA TYR A 527 27.24 -7.33 1.66
C TYR A 527 26.14 -7.58 2.71
N ILE A 528 25.99 -8.83 3.12
CA ILE A 528 24.99 -9.30 4.09
C ILE A 528 25.66 -10.15 5.16
N ASP A 529 25.31 -9.89 6.41
CA ASP A 529 25.83 -10.61 7.55
C ASP A 529 24.73 -10.85 8.61
N ASP A 530 24.97 -11.76 9.55
CA ASP A 530 24.15 -11.99 10.74
C ASP A 530 22.64 -12.19 10.43
N ILE A 531 22.33 -13.02 9.44
CA ILE A 531 20.96 -13.34 9.02
C ILE A 531 20.27 -14.16 10.11
N LYS A 532 19.12 -13.68 10.61
CA LYS A 532 18.32 -14.37 11.63
C LYS A 532 16.84 -14.33 11.32
N LEU A 533 16.16 -15.44 11.62
CA LEU A 533 14.70 -15.53 11.67
C LEU A 533 14.27 -15.70 13.13
N ASN A 534 13.71 -14.63 13.69
CA ASN A 534 13.28 -14.59 15.09
C ASN A 534 11.76 -14.68 15.15
N ASN A 535 11.26 -15.65 15.92
CA ASN A 535 9.84 -15.89 16.09
C ASN A 535 9.41 -15.46 17.49
N TYR A 536 8.31 -14.74 17.56
CA TYR A 536 7.79 -14.21 18.82
C TYR A 536 6.39 -14.71 19.08
N THR A 537 6.07 -14.90 20.36
CA THR A 537 4.68 -15.08 20.76
C THR A 537 3.99 -13.72 20.64
N SER A 538 2.92 -13.64 19.85
CA SER A 538 2.12 -12.42 19.77
C SER A 538 1.25 -12.31 21.01
N TYR A 539 1.33 -11.16 21.69
CA TYR A 539 0.39 -10.81 22.76
C TYR A 539 -0.53 -9.67 22.29
N LEU A 540 -1.26 -9.94 21.22
CA LEU A 540 -2.54 -9.31 20.93
C LEU A 540 -3.54 -9.88 21.91
N ASN A 541 -4.14 -9.05 22.77
CA ASN A 541 -5.33 -9.53 23.46
C ASN A 541 -6.49 -9.51 22.48
N SER A 542 -6.71 -10.66 21.86
CA SER A 542 -8.05 -11.22 21.85
C SER A 542 -8.13 -12.39 22.82
N VAL A 543 -7.50 -12.30 24.01
CA VAL A 543 -7.95 -13.17 25.10
C VAL A 543 -9.26 -12.60 25.59
N ASN A 544 -10.32 -13.07 24.94
CA ASN A 544 -11.68 -12.78 25.31
C ASN A 544 -11.86 -13.13 26.78
N THR A 545 -12.09 -12.12 27.61
CA THR A 545 -12.57 -12.37 28.96
C THR A 545 -14.07 -12.52 28.85
N THR A 546 -14.58 -13.71 29.16
CA THR A 546 -16.02 -14.00 29.04
C THR A 546 -16.68 -13.78 30.39
N VAL A 547 -17.67 -12.90 30.45
CA VAL A 547 -18.61 -12.84 31.58
C VAL A 547 -19.93 -13.45 31.14
N ASN A 548 -20.23 -14.63 31.66
CA ASN A 548 -21.52 -15.28 31.47
C ASN A 548 -22.48 -14.75 32.52
N LEU A 549 -23.47 -13.97 32.11
CA LEU A 549 -24.44 -13.44 33.06
C LEU A 549 -25.81 -14.03 32.86
N LYS A 550 -26.58 -14.02 33.94
CA LYS A 550 -28.01 -14.31 33.95
C LYS A 550 -28.76 -13.05 34.33
N THR A 551 -29.72 -12.64 33.51
CA THR A 551 -30.53 -11.44 33.74
C THR A 551 -31.95 -11.61 33.20
N ILE A 552 -32.93 -11.07 33.91
CA ILE A 552 -34.32 -11.04 33.47
C ILE A 552 -34.68 -9.58 33.16
N ASN A 553 -34.88 -9.29 31.87
CA ASN A 553 -35.38 -7.98 31.45
C ASN A 553 -36.88 -7.94 31.75
N GLU A 554 -37.27 -7.35 32.89
CA GLU A 554 -38.65 -7.41 33.42
C GLU A 554 -39.71 -6.96 32.42
N GLY A 555 -39.41 -5.97 31.58
CA GLY A 555 -40.32 -5.49 30.53
C GLY A 555 -40.67 -6.52 29.44
N PHE A 556 -39.90 -7.61 29.32
CA PHE A 556 -40.14 -8.69 28.36
C PHE A 556 -40.44 -10.03 29.02
N TYR A 557 -40.45 -10.12 30.35
CA TYR A 557 -40.65 -11.38 31.05
C TYR A 557 -42.11 -11.81 31.07
N ASN A 558 -42.37 -13.02 30.55
CA ASN A 558 -43.67 -13.67 30.60
C ASN A 558 -43.72 -14.64 31.77
N THR A 559 -44.45 -14.26 32.82
CA THR A 559 -44.56 -15.06 34.05
C THR A 559 -45.29 -16.38 33.83
N SER A 560 -46.20 -16.47 32.85
CA SER A 560 -46.95 -17.69 32.55
C SER A 560 -46.12 -18.73 31.79
N LEU A 561 -45.23 -18.27 30.90
CA LEU A 561 -44.37 -19.14 30.08
C LEU A 561 -42.96 -19.32 30.65
N ASN A 562 -42.63 -18.58 31.71
CA ASN A 562 -41.28 -18.48 32.28
C ASN A 562 -40.22 -18.26 31.19
N SER A 563 -40.45 -17.26 30.34
CA SER A 563 -39.59 -16.93 29.20
C SER A 563 -39.65 -15.45 28.87
N LEU A 564 -38.69 -14.96 28.09
CA LEU A 564 -38.77 -13.61 27.50
C LEU A 564 -39.63 -13.67 26.23
N ASN A 565 -40.61 -12.77 26.13
CA ASN A 565 -41.50 -12.65 24.96
C ASN A 565 -40.72 -12.27 23.67
N MET A 566 -39.51 -11.76 23.80
CA MET A 566 -38.61 -11.44 22.69
C MET A 566 -37.15 -11.55 23.11
N LYS A 567 -36.27 -11.88 22.15
CA LYS A 567 -34.82 -11.73 22.31
C LYS A 567 -34.46 -10.25 22.31
N ASP A 568 -33.54 -9.85 23.18
CA ASP A 568 -33.05 -8.47 23.27
C ASP A 568 -31.53 -8.43 23.27
N THR A 569 -30.98 -7.36 22.69
CA THR A 569 -29.55 -7.05 22.73
C THR A 569 -29.28 -6.26 24.00
N VAL A 570 -28.44 -6.81 24.87
CA VAL A 570 -28.05 -6.19 26.12
C VAL A 570 -26.60 -5.74 26.00
N THR A 571 -26.32 -4.50 26.41
CA THR A 571 -24.97 -3.97 26.55
C THR A 571 -24.52 -4.12 28.00
N MET A 572 -23.30 -4.62 28.21
CA MET A 572 -22.66 -4.66 29.51
C MET A 572 -21.45 -3.72 29.51
N TYR A 573 -21.34 -2.91 30.56
CA TYR A 573 -20.20 -2.06 30.86
C TYR A 573 -19.43 -2.63 32.05
N LEU A 574 -18.10 -2.54 31.99
CA LEU A 574 -17.22 -2.60 33.16
C LEU A 574 -16.97 -1.17 33.61
N ARG A 575 -17.30 -0.84 34.85
CA ARG A 575 -17.02 0.47 35.45
C ARG A 575 -16.07 0.33 36.63
N ASN A 576 -15.22 1.33 36.86
CA ASN A 576 -14.37 1.38 38.06
C ASN A 576 -15.20 1.13 39.33
N SER A 577 -14.61 0.46 40.33
CA SER A 577 -15.26 0.23 41.63
C SER A 577 -15.27 1.46 42.55
N SER A 578 -14.65 2.55 42.13
CA SER A 578 -14.59 3.84 42.83
C SER A 578 -15.08 4.99 41.95
N SER A 579 -15.66 6.01 42.59
CA SER A 579 -16.08 7.26 41.93
C SER A 579 -14.89 7.90 41.19
N PRO A 580 -15.05 8.36 39.93
CA PRO A 580 -16.31 8.66 39.22
C PRO A 580 -16.90 7.49 38.41
N TYR A 581 -16.59 6.23 38.74
CA TYR A 581 -17.15 5.02 38.10
C TYR A 581 -17.04 5.05 36.57
N ALA A 582 -15.88 5.47 36.08
CA ALA A 582 -15.59 5.55 34.64
C ALA A 582 -15.74 4.19 33.97
N ILE A 583 -16.25 4.19 32.73
CA ILE A 583 -16.36 3.00 31.90
C ILE A 583 -14.95 2.59 31.45
N ILE A 584 -14.60 1.33 31.69
CA ILE A 584 -13.30 0.72 31.36
C ILE A 584 -13.41 -0.10 30.08
N ASP A 585 -14.50 -0.85 29.91
CA ASP A 585 -14.75 -1.63 28.70
C ASP A 585 -16.27 -1.85 28.53
N SER A 586 -16.70 -2.20 27.33
CA SER A 586 -18.10 -2.50 27.05
C SER A 586 -18.26 -3.51 25.92
N THR A 587 -19.29 -4.33 25.99
CA THR A 587 -19.62 -5.30 24.95
C THR A 587 -21.12 -5.56 24.93
N GLU A 588 -21.63 -6.14 23.85
CA GLU A 588 -23.04 -6.47 23.71
C GLU A 588 -23.23 -7.92 23.31
N THR A 589 -24.35 -8.49 23.73
CA THR A 589 -24.76 -9.85 23.34
C THR A 589 -26.27 -9.97 23.37
N THR A 590 -26.79 -11.07 22.85
CA THR A 590 -28.21 -11.40 22.96
C THR A 590 -28.42 -12.31 24.16
N VAL A 591 -29.43 -12.00 24.98
CA VAL A 591 -29.83 -12.86 26.11
C VAL A 591 -30.79 -13.93 25.62
N ASP A 592 -30.55 -15.18 26.00
CA ASP A 592 -31.43 -16.30 25.68
C ASP A 592 -32.79 -16.18 26.38
N SER A 593 -33.87 -16.40 25.62
CA SER A 593 -35.24 -16.17 26.10
C SER A 593 -35.74 -17.24 27.08
N LEU A 594 -35.07 -18.40 27.19
CA LEU A 594 -35.47 -19.51 28.07
C LEU A 594 -34.53 -19.64 29.27
N THR A 595 -33.22 -19.52 29.06
CA THR A 595 -32.23 -19.67 30.13
C THR A 595 -31.91 -18.35 30.84
N PHE A 596 -32.28 -17.22 30.24
CA PHE A 596 -31.97 -15.87 30.71
C PHE A 596 -30.47 -15.55 30.71
N THR A 597 -29.65 -16.32 29.99
CA THR A 597 -28.19 -16.18 29.99
C THR A 597 -27.67 -15.46 28.75
N GLY A 598 -26.61 -14.68 28.90
CA GLY A 598 -25.84 -14.11 27.80
C GLY A 598 -24.33 -14.17 28.09
N SER A 599 -23.53 -14.42 27.06
CA SER A 599 -22.07 -14.43 27.14
C SER A 599 -21.50 -13.12 26.59
N PHE A 600 -20.84 -12.35 27.46
CA PHE A 600 -20.29 -11.04 27.18
C PHE A 600 -18.78 -11.15 27.05
N VAL A 601 -18.25 -10.71 25.91
CA VAL A 601 -16.83 -10.84 25.59
C VAL A 601 -16.14 -9.49 25.69
N PHE A 602 -15.29 -9.34 26.69
CA PHE A 602 -14.46 -8.16 26.94
C PHE A 602 -13.04 -8.38 26.43
N ARG A 603 -12.38 -7.28 26.01
CA ARG A 603 -11.07 -7.35 25.35
C ARG A 603 -10.06 -6.36 25.92
N ASN A 604 -10.51 -5.35 26.66
CA ASN A 604 -9.68 -4.18 27.00
C ASN A 604 -9.43 -4.01 28.50
N ALA A 605 -10.29 -4.56 29.38
CA ALA A 605 -10.14 -4.39 30.83
C ALA A 605 -9.05 -5.32 31.42
N ALA A 606 -8.15 -4.79 32.26
CA ALA A 606 -7.19 -5.59 33.03
C ALA A 606 -7.85 -6.31 34.22
N SER A 607 -7.19 -7.31 34.82
CA SER A 607 -7.68 -7.94 36.07
C SER A 607 -7.86 -6.90 37.18
N GLY A 608 -8.97 -6.97 37.93
CA GLY A 608 -9.30 -5.99 38.97
C GLY A 608 -10.70 -6.20 39.54
N ASN A 609 -11.20 -5.23 40.29
CA ASN A 609 -12.60 -5.20 40.74
C ASN A 609 -13.37 -4.10 40.01
N TYR A 610 -14.44 -4.47 39.30
CA TYR A 610 -15.29 -3.55 38.54
C TYR A 610 -16.76 -3.75 38.86
N TYR A 611 -17.56 -2.70 38.71
CA TYR A 611 -19.01 -2.89 38.60
C TYR A 611 -19.37 -3.45 37.24
N TYR A 612 -20.20 -4.49 37.23
CA TYR A 612 -20.86 -4.98 36.02
C TYR A 612 -22.17 -4.24 35.88
N VAL A 613 -22.32 -3.48 34.80
CA VAL A 613 -23.49 -2.61 34.58
C VAL A 613 -24.18 -2.99 33.29
N LEU A 614 -25.44 -3.41 33.39
CA LEU A 614 -26.26 -3.79 32.24
C LEU A 614 -27.17 -2.66 31.80
N LYS A 615 -27.28 -2.51 30.49
CA LYS A 615 -28.21 -1.61 29.83
C LYS A 615 -28.90 -2.34 28.70
N HIS A 616 -30.22 -2.26 28.65
CA HIS A 616 -31.03 -2.83 27.58
C HIS A 616 -32.02 -1.79 27.06
N ARG A 617 -32.79 -2.13 26.02
CA ARG A 617 -33.71 -1.17 25.41
C ARG A 617 -34.76 -0.74 26.44
N ASN A 618 -34.87 0.58 26.63
CA ASN A 618 -35.86 1.24 27.50
C ASN A 618 -35.77 0.91 29.00
N SER A 619 -34.58 0.60 29.52
CA SER A 619 -34.37 0.39 30.97
C SER A 619 -33.39 1.36 31.60
N ILE A 620 -33.50 1.48 32.91
CA ILE A 620 -32.42 1.99 33.76
C ILE A 620 -31.25 1.00 33.78
N GLU A 621 -30.06 1.50 34.10
CA GLU A 621 -28.88 0.67 34.26
C GLU A 621 -29.04 -0.25 35.48
N THR A 622 -28.69 -1.54 35.33
CA THR A 622 -28.67 -2.49 36.45
C THR A 622 -27.24 -2.77 36.86
N TRP A 623 -26.88 -2.46 38.10
CA TRP A 623 -25.52 -2.58 38.62
C TRP A 623 -25.35 -3.83 39.47
N SER A 624 -24.16 -4.45 39.41
CA SER A 624 -23.76 -5.53 40.31
C SER A 624 -23.72 -5.04 41.76
N LYS A 625 -23.65 -5.97 42.72
CA LYS A 625 -23.58 -5.67 44.16
C LYS A 625 -22.46 -4.69 44.51
N ALA A 626 -22.64 -3.98 45.63
CA ALA A 626 -21.67 -3.01 46.15
C ALA A 626 -20.26 -3.61 46.33
N GLY A 627 -19.23 -2.83 45.98
CA GLY A 627 -17.82 -3.25 46.03
C GLY A 627 -17.27 -3.83 44.72
N GLY A 628 -18.12 -3.99 43.71
CA GLY A 628 -17.76 -4.57 42.41
C GLY A 628 -17.53 -6.08 42.47
N GLU A 629 -17.32 -6.67 41.30
CA GLU A 629 -17.01 -8.08 41.12
C GLU A 629 -15.56 -8.25 40.69
N ALA A 630 -14.96 -9.35 41.16
CA ALA A 630 -13.64 -9.75 40.73
C ALA A 630 -13.67 -10.08 39.24
N TYR A 631 -12.80 -9.41 38.52
CA TYR A 631 -12.59 -9.55 37.09
C TYR A 631 -11.19 -10.11 36.85
N ALA A 632 -11.11 -11.30 36.26
CA ALA A 632 -9.86 -11.93 35.90
C ALA A 632 -9.68 -11.87 34.38
N PHE A 633 -8.70 -11.08 33.93
CA PHE A 633 -8.36 -10.98 32.52
C PHE A 633 -8.03 -12.36 31.93
N GLY A 634 -8.62 -12.66 30.78
CA GLY A 634 -8.50 -13.93 30.08
C GLY A 634 -9.26 -15.09 30.72
N GLY A 635 -10.04 -14.83 31.77
CA GLY A 635 -10.85 -15.80 32.46
C GLY A 635 -12.27 -15.95 31.90
N ILE A 636 -12.98 -16.95 32.43
CA ILE A 636 -14.42 -17.08 32.30
C ILE A 636 -15.00 -16.84 33.69
N MET A 637 -15.89 -15.86 33.80
CA MET A 637 -16.59 -15.52 35.03
C MET A 637 -18.09 -15.65 34.81
N SER A 638 -18.81 -15.71 35.92
CA SER A 638 -20.27 -15.73 35.88
C SER A 638 -20.86 -14.76 36.88
N TYR A 639 -21.98 -14.13 36.51
CA TYR A 639 -22.73 -13.26 37.42
C TYR A 639 -24.24 -13.39 37.24
N ASP A 640 -24.97 -13.53 38.35
CA ASP A 640 -26.43 -13.67 38.31
C ASP A 640 -27.09 -12.42 38.90
N PHE A 641 -27.77 -11.64 38.04
CA PHE A 641 -28.51 -10.45 38.41
C PHE A 641 -29.92 -10.75 38.94
N THR A 642 -30.40 -12.00 38.88
CA THR A 642 -31.78 -12.35 39.28
C THR A 642 -32.01 -12.22 40.80
N PRO A 643 -31.08 -12.59 41.70
CA PRO A 643 -31.25 -12.40 43.13
C PRO A 643 -31.20 -10.91 43.50
N ARG A 644 -32.09 -10.47 44.40
CA ARG A 644 -32.14 -9.07 44.88
C ARG A 644 -30.82 -8.62 45.54
N GLN A 645 -30.09 -9.54 46.17
CA GLN A 645 -28.83 -9.28 46.87
C GLN A 645 -27.65 -9.01 45.94
N HIS A 646 -27.79 -9.35 44.65
CA HIS A 646 -26.76 -9.20 43.63
C HIS A 646 -26.97 -7.94 42.78
N ARG A 647 -27.94 -7.10 43.16
CA ARG A 647 -28.25 -5.84 42.49
C ARG A 647 -28.01 -4.68 43.44
N HIS A 648 -27.28 -3.67 43.00
CA HIS A 648 -27.22 -2.39 43.68
C HIS A 648 -28.07 -1.38 42.90
N THR A 649 -28.95 -0.67 43.61
CA THR A 649 -29.62 0.53 43.08
C THR A 649 -28.98 1.74 43.75
N GLU A 650 -28.07 2.43 43.06
CA GLU A 650 -27.79 3.83 43.39
C GLU A 650 -28.73 4.66 42.50
N ILE A 651 -29.61 5.45 43.15
CA ILE A 651 -30.31 6.52 42.45
C ILE A 651 -29.25 7.60 42.25
N ILE A 652 -28.69 7.68 41.03
CA ILE A 652 -27.82 8.78 40.61
C ILE A 652 -28.70 9.98 40.25
#